data_AF-A0A522YQN9-F1
#
_entry.id   AF-A0A522YQN9-F1
#
_cell.length_a   1.000
_cell.length_b   1.000
_cell.length_c   1.000
_cell.angle_alpha   90.00
_cell.angle_beta   90.00
_cell.angle_gamma   90.00
#
_symmetry.space_group_name_H-M   'P 1'
#
loop_
_entity.id
_entity.type
_entity.pdbx_description
1 polymer ?
#
loop_
_entity_poly.entity_id
_entity_poly.type
_entity_poly.pdbx_seq_one_letter_code
_entity_poly.pdbx_strand_id
1 'polypeptide(L)'
;MEPGGVDVPAEPPPVGAAILRKVTISSRHAKASRGRSGLTFVELLVALTIISIGMLAFTSSFRFITHSIRDSRAKSLALSLAQEKVENLKNTPYHKLQITTDVVTYSDVSPAQVCDSVNYPPETIKVGGITYTRCVYVGLTRVTDHEVTELSALYPDSGLKWVEVAVMWDQRGERKKLSLNNLHENPNVQPLNATLQGVVRDASGNAVANAVVTVLDKADWSDTTDAAGSYLIQVNEGSYFLKASSAGYFDAIYSSVTLTEAQSLSTSFALIPIATGTISGNVFYSSHIVFSQIVVATNTRVGDAADPLAMADVEYIQLFNPTTYTFNWNQSTSWQPVYFYYYHPETGSTEHGYWDMNAIAVRESTFIPPNKSYLISNASWFMMGDQWVRSDAHYGIANNWLVDNDAGGLSMYQAWSWELLDMVGWADDDTTWPGYWEGTPISSSTCADGLGAGNFLMRYSSPTTMSPNGFYAAAYDTGNNAIDFYGPHVACPAGVAHPLLKWDGVGAATRPFSTFDSTQSVIGGIPAYSALVTANDLIGGSTNAYRANAVNSFGQTQPYARFALTGVSTGTWTVLVATRQYYSLISSVTVPALSGVSVPNAVTSPAWAGTNVHVVRTTQVAVGGYVNGLVRNSGGTPLSGISVIAGGYPVTTGANGRYFAAVANGSISVVINANYANSTYQEYSTLVDLEAGELLTVNADLSQRGVVMGYITSDGSSVLPNIQVTASRNNQQFGAATSDSSGNFYFRNLSTGDYQVEPTLDPLEIWTPSSAPAHVVAGQSIHVGTFVVTGAQGRISGTITVNGALVTSGALILITTGTLSSTPPAIIASSAPAQSVIYSGSSKADGTYEIEVRGSTSTSYRVSAYVPVISGLSVSISTKTYTGVVVYSTGTTTKNITIP
;
A
#
# COMPACT_ATOMS: atom_id res chain seq x y z
N MET A 1 -59.68 -26.91 27.50
CA MET A 1 -59.03 -27.83 28.44
C MET A 1 -58.18 -27.00 29.37
N GLU A 2 -58.48 -27.12 30.66
CA GLU A 2 -57.80 -26.53 31.82
C GLU A 2 -56.43 -27.19 32.11
N PRO A 3 -55.64 -26.74 33.12
CA PRO A 3 -55.37 -25.34 33.52
C PRO A 3 -53.92 -25.11 34.03
N GLY A 4 -53.65 -23.89 34.54
CA GLY A 4 -52.54 -23.56 35.46
C GLY A 4 -51.54 -22.57 34.85
N GLY A 5 -51.56 -21.26 35.12
CA GLY A 5 -51.97 -20.52 36.35
C GLY A 5 -50.74 -20.25 37.22
N VAL A 6 -50.57 -19.18 38.02
CA VAL A 6 -51.42 -18.09 38.55
C VAL A 6 -50.46 -16.95 38.98
N ASP A 7 -50.70 -15.62 38.92
CA ASP A 7 -51.65 -14.72 38.22
C ASP A 7 -51.10 -13.27 38.30
N VAL A 8 -51.74 -12.28 37.64
CA VAL A 8 -51.52 -10.82 37.85
C VAL A 8 -52.85 -10.14 38.19
N PRO A 9 -52.91 -9.31 39.24
CA PRO A 9 -53.66 -8.03 39.17
C PRO A 9 -53.04 -6.90 40.04
N ALA A 10 -53.44 -5.62 39.98
CA ALA A 10 -54.11 -4.77 38.98
C ALA A 10 -54.10 -3.29 39.48
N GLU A 11 -54.44 -2.33 38.61
CA GLU A 11 -54.81 -0.93 38.92
C GLU A 11 -56.30 -0.69 38.53
N PRO A 12 -56.95 0.47 38.78
CA PRO A 12 -56.76 1.58 39.75
C PRO A 12 -58.10 1.76 40.55
N PRO A 13 -58.82 2.91 40.76
CA PRO A 13 -58.51 4.36 40.82
C PRO A 13 -59.00 5.03 42.17
N PRO A 14 -59.77 6.17 42.32
CA PRO A 14 -59.48 7.14 43.41
C PRO A 14 -60.65 7.68 44.28
N VAL A 15 -60.32 8.58 45.24
CA VAL A 15 -61.19 9.52 46.01
C VAL A 15 -62.22 8.94 47.01
N GLY A 16 -62.27 9.46 48.25
CA GLY A 16 -63.53 9.49 49.01
C GLY A 16 -63.50 9.46 50.55
N ALA A 17 -63.86 10.62 51.16
CA ALA A 17 -64.70 10.82 52.35
C ALA A 17 -64.39 10.16 53.74
N ALA A 18 -64.64 10.97 54.78
CA ALA A 18 -64.48 10.63 56.20
C ALA A 18 -65.55 9.69 56.78
N ILE A 19 -65.17 8.89 57.79
CA ILE A 19 -66.11 8.32 58.77
C ILE A 19 -65.58 8.54 60.20
N LEU A 20 -66.31 9.34 60.98
CA LEU A 20 -66.14 9.48 62.42
C LEU A 20 -66.62 8.21 63.14
N ARG A 21 -65.77 7.58 63.97
CA ARG A 21 -66.22 6.67 65.05
C ARG A 21 -65.86 7.23 66.42
N LYS A 22 -66.85 7.88 67.04
CA LYS A 22 -66.90 8.09 68.49
C LYS A 22 -66.83 6.74 69.20
N VAL A 23 -65.83 6.55 70.07
CA VAL A 23 -65.91 5.55 71.14
C VAL A 23 -66.17 6.30 72.45
N THR A 24 -67.42 6.27 72.88
CA THR A 24 -67.84 6.81 74.18
C THR A 24 -67.55 5.77 75.25
N ILE A 25 -66.51 5.99 76.05
CA ILE A 25 -66.29 5.22 77.29
C ILE A 25 -67.23 5.79 78.36
N SER A 26 -68.21 5.01 78.79
CA SER A 26 -69.16 5.43 79.81
C SER A 26 -68.55 5.33 81.21
N SER A 27 -68.56 6.44 81.94
CA SER A 27 -68.22 6.47 83.35
C SER A 27 -69.37 5.90 84.19
N ARG A 28 -69.09 4.88 85.00
CA ARG A 28 -69.90 4.56 86.19
C ARG A 28 -69.07 4.76 87.44
N HIS A 29 -69.34 5.84 88.16
CA HIS A 29 -68.79 6.07 89.49
C HIS A 29 -69.37 5.06 90.49
N ALA A 30 -68.49 4.35 91.20
CA ALA A 30 -68.80 3.88 92.55
C ALA A 30 -68.30 4.94 93.55
N LYS A 31 -69.21 5.47 94.37
CA LYS A 31 -68.94 6.59 95.27
C LYS A 31 -68.51 6.08 96.65
N ALA A 32 -67.21 5.86 96.85
CA ALA A 32 -66.63 5.59 98.16
C ALA A 32 -66.22 6.91 98.83
N SER A 33 -66.73 7.17 100.04
CA SER A 33 -66.35 8.32 100.87
C SER A 33 -65.18 7.98 101.79
N ARG A 34 -64.44 9.02 102.22
CA ARG A 34 -63.17 9.03 103.00
C ARG A 34 -61.92 9.01 102.11
N GLY A 35 -60.98 9.93 102.26
CA GLY A 35 -60.97 11.15 103.07
C GLY A 35 -60.01 12.18 102.49
N ARG A 36 -59.77 13.31 103.18
CA ARG A 36 -58.68 14.23 102.80
C ARG A 36 -57.32 13.61 103.16
N SER A 37 -56.83 12.71 102.32
CA SER A 37 -55.41 12.40 102.28
C SER A 37 -54.69 13.58 101.63
N GLY A 38 -53.92 14.33 102.41
CA GLY A 38 -52.87 15.15 101.82
C GLY A 38 -51.90 14.25 101.06
N LEU A 39 -51.34 14.77 99.97
CA LEU A 39 -50.28 14.10 99.20
C LEU A 39 -49.26 13.49 100.16
N THR A 40 -49.13 12.16 100.16
CA THR A 40 -48.09 11.55 100.97
C THR A 40 -46.73 11.97 100.40
N PHE A 41 -45.73 12.15 101.27
CA PHE A 41 -44.40 12.52 100.82
C PHE A 41 -43.83 11.51 99.80
N VAL A 42 -44.27 10.25 99.91
CA VAL A 42 -43.98 9.15 98.97
C VAL A 42 -44.64 9.37 97.61
N GLU A 43 -45.94 9.68 97.53
CA GLU A 43 -46.61 9.97 96.25
C GLU A 43 -46.01 11.18 95.54
N LEU A 44 -45.63 12.22 96.30
CA LEU A 44 -45.01 13.41 95.73
C LEU A 44 -43.59 13.10 95.21
N LEU A 45 -42.81 12.28 95.91
CA LEU A 45 -41.52 11.75 95.43
C LEU A 45 -41.67 10.86 94.19
N VAL A 46 -42.68 9.98 94.15
CA VAL A 46 -42.94 9.08 93.01
C VAL A 46 -43.40 9.88 91.77
N ALA A 47 -44.29 10.86 91.93
CA ALA A 47 -44.69 11.72 90.83
C ALA A 47 -43.51 12.55 90.28
N LEU A 48 -42.68 13.11 91.16
CA LEU A 48 -41.54 13.94 90.77
C LEU A 48 -40.42 13.12 90.11
N THR A 49 -40.19 11.88 90.55
CA THR A 49 -39.27 10.94 89.89
C THR A 49 -39.78 10.46 88.53
N ILE A 50 -41.07 10.13 88.37
CA ILE A 50 -41.66 9.78 87.06
C ILE A 50 -41.53 10.95 86.07
N ILE A 51 -41.82 12.18 86.50
CA ILE A 51 -41.69 13.38 85.65
C ILE A 51 -40.21 13.63 85.30
N SER A 52 -39.28 13.45 86.24
CA SER A 52 -37.84 13.59 85.98
C SER A 52 -37.32 12.53 84.99
N ILE A 53 -37.72 11.27 85.14
CA ILE A 53 -37.37 10.19 84.21
C ILE A 53 -37.96 10.47 82.82
N GLY A 54 -39.22 10.89 82.74
CA GLY A 54 -39.87 11.27 81.49
C GLY A 54 -39.19 12.46 80.79
N MET A 55 -38.77 13.47 81.55
CA MET A 55 -38.08 14.65 81.02
C MET A 55 -36.63 14.33 80.58
N LEU A 56 -35.94 13.43 81.26
CA LEU A 56 -34.64 12.89 80.83
C LEU A 56 -34.76 12.04 79.55
N ALA A 57 -35.78 11.18 79.47
CA ALA A 57 -36.07 10.41 78.25
C ALA A 57 -36.40 11.35 77.08
N PHE A 58 -37.26 12.35 77.29
CA PHE A 58 -37.65 13.32 76.26
C PHE A 58 -36.48 14.18 75.79
N THR A 59 -35.64 14.69 76.69
CA THR A 59 -34.45 15.46 76.32
C THR A 59 -33.39 14.62 75.61
N SER A 60 -33.25 13.33 75.96
CA SER A 60 -32.43 12.37 75.22
C SER A 60 -32.96 12.12 73.80
N SER A 61 -34.26 11.84 73.66
CA SER A 61 -34.91 11.66 72.35
C SER A 61 -34.84 12.91 71.49
N PHE A 62 -35.03 14.10 72.07
CA PHE A 62 -34.95 15.37 71.35
C PHE A 62 -33.51 15.63 70.84
N ARG A 63 -32.48 15.31 71.63
CA ARG A 63 -31.09 15.34 71.15
C ARG A 63 -30.90 14.36 69.99
N PHE A 64 -31.36 13.12 70.11
CA PHE A 64 -31.22 12.13 69.04
C PHE A 64 -31.91 12.58 67.74
N ILE A 65 -33.14 13.08 67.80
CA ILE A 65 -33.88 13.63 66.65
C ILE A 65 -33.12 14.82 66.04
N THR A 66 -32.67 15.77 66.87
CA THR A 66 -31.89 16.94 66.42
C THR A 66 -30.60 16.53 65.70
N HIS A 67 -29.87 15.55 66.24
CA HIS A 67 -28.67 14.99 65.60
C HIS A 67 -29.01 14.28 64.29
N SER A 68 -30.06 13.44 64.24
CA SER A 68 -30.46 12.75 63.02
C SER A 68 -30.91 13.70 61.91
N ILE A 69 -31.58 14.81 62.24
CA ILE A 69 -31.92 15.88 61.28
C ILE A 69 -30.65 16.57 60.77
N ARG A 70 -29.69 16.89 61.66
CA ARG A 70 -28.40 17.51 61.26
C ARG A 70 -27.60 16.58 60.35
N ASP A 71 -27.52 15.29 60.68
CA ASP A 71 -26.78 14.28 59.94
C ASP A 71 -27.41 14.01 58.56
N SER A 72 -28.74 13.93 58.49
CA SER A 72 -29.47 13.83 57.21
C SER A 72 -29.22 15.05 56.32
N ARG A 73 -29.34 16.27 56.90
CA ARG A 73 -29.00 17.52 56.20
C ARG A 73 -27.53 17.55 55.76
N ALA A 74 -26.62 17.02 56.57
CA ALA A 74 -25.19 16.98 56.26
C ALA A 74 -24.93 16.18 54.98
N LYS A 75 -25.55 15.00 54.87
CA LYS A 75 -25.45 14.11 53.71
C LYS A 75 -26.14 14.67 52.46
N SER A 76 -27.34 15.26 52.59
CA SER A 76 -28.02 15.90 51.45
C SER A 76 -27.20 17.05 50.86
N LEU A 77 -26.60 17.90 51.71
CA LEU A 77 -25.70 18.97 51.26
C LEU A 77 -24.43 18.42 50.61
N ALA A 78 -23.82 17.37 51.17
CA ALA A 78 -22.64 16.72 50.57
C ALA A 78 -22.93 16.18 49.16
N LEU A 79 -24.10 15.54 48.98
CA LEU A 79 -24.55 15.06 47.67
C LEU A 79 -24.72 16.21 46.68
N SER A 80 -25.39 17.30 47.07
CA SER A 80 -25.57 18.47 46.19
C SER A 80 -24.23 19.12 45.79
N LEU A 81 -23.27 19.21 46.71
CA LEU A 81 -21.92 19.74 46.44
C LEU A 81 -21.11 18.84 45.50
N ALA A 82 -21.30 17.51 45.57
CA ALA A 82 -20.67 16.57 44.64
C ALA A 82 -21.32 16.65 43.25
N GLN A 83 -22.66 16.70 43.19
CA GLN A 83 -23.43 16.83 41.94
C GLN A 83 -23.09 18.11 41.18
N GLU A 84 -23.04 19.26 41.87
CA GLU A 84 -22.63 20.54 41.27
C GLU A 84 -21.28 20.43 40.55
N LYS A 85 -20.27 19.85 41.23
CA LYS A 85 -18.91 19.77 40.71
C LYS A 85 -18.77 18.74 39.60
N VAL A 86 -19.44 17.58 39.69
CA VAL A 86 -19.36 16.57 38.61
C VAL A 86 -20.05 17.05 37.33
N GLU A 87 -21.18 17.76 37.43
CA GLU A 87 -21.83 18.37 36.25
C GLU A 87 -21.04 19.54 35.67
N ASN A 88 -20.31 20.31 36.50
CA ASN A 88 -19.36 21.32 36.00
C ASN A 88 -18.21 20.67 35.18
N LEU A 89 -17.64 19.57 35.68
CA LEU A 89 -16.57 18.83 35.00
C LEU A 89 -17.07 18.15 33.71
N LYS A 90 -18.27 17.57 33.70
CA LYS A 90 -18.89 16.98 32.48
C LYS A 90 -19.15 17.99 31.37
N ASN A 91 -19.40 19.26 31.71
CA ASN A 91 -19.53 20.34 30.73
C ASN A 91 -18.16 20.89 30.25
N THR A 92 -17.05 20.41 30.80
CA THR A 92 -15.70 20.73 30.30
C THR A 92 -15.37 19.84 29.09
N PRO A 93 -14.95 20.40 27.94
CA PRO A 93 -14.57 19.58 26.79
C PRO A 93 -13.50 18.54 27.14
N TYR A 94 -13.58 17.34 26.56
CA TYR A 94 -12.72 16.20 26.91
C TYR A 94 -11.21 16.53 26.97
N HIS A 95 -10.73 17.36 26.05
CA HIS A 95 -9.32 17.80 25.97
C HIS A 95 -8.94 18.86 27.04
N LYS A 96 -9.90 19.61 27.59
CA LYS A 96 -9.67 20.59 28.67
C LYS A 96 -9.82 19.99 30.07
N LEU A 97 -10.48 18.84 30.19
CA LEU A 97 -10.48 18.04 31.43
C LEU A 97 -9.08 17.43 31.61
N GLN A 98 -8.28 18.04 32.49
CA GLN A 98 -6.93 17.58 32.81
C GLN A 98 -6.99 16.25 33.58
N ILE A 99 -5.97 15.42 33.42
CA ILE A 99 -5.79 14.23 34.25
C ILE A 99 -5.06 14.59 35.55
N THR A 100 -5.23 13.79 36.59
CA THR A 100 -4.54 14.01 37.86
C THR A 100 -3.09 13.56 37.76
N THR A 101 -2.16 14.52 37.87
CA THR A 101 -0.71 14.29 37.78
C THR A 101 -0.05 14.11 39.15
N ASP A 102 -0.57 14.78 40.18
CA ASP A 102 -0.09 14.70 41.56
C ASP A 102 -1.28 14.58 42.52
N VAL A 103 -1.06 13.88 43.64
CA VAL A 103 -2.12 13.51 44.59
C VAL A 103 -1.83 13.86 46.04
N VAL A 104 -2.90 14.16 46.77
CA VAL A 104 -2.96 14.21 48.24
C VAL A 104 -3.96 13.16 48.75
N THR A 105 -3.58 12.42 49.79
CA THR A 105 -4.38 11.33 50.34
C THR A 105 -4.92 11.66 51.73
N TYR A 106 -6.24 11.54 51.89
CA TYR A 106 -6.97 11.70 53.15
C TYR A 106 -7.24 10.32 53.76
N SER A 107 -6.44 9.96 54.78
CA SER A 107 -6.54 8.68 55.52
C SER A 107 -7.48 8.73 56.74
N ASP A 108 -8.07 9.89 57.02
CA ASP A 108 -9.06 10.12 58.07
C ASP A 108 -10.48 9.64 57.69
N VAL A 109 -10.68 9.25 56.42
CA VAL A 109 -11.91 8.61 55.89
C VAL A 109 -11.64 7.16 55.47
N SER A 110 -12.69 6.33 55.44
CA SER A 110 -12.61 4.93 55.01
C SER A 110 -13.59 4.62 53.85
N PRO A 111 -13.13 4.05 52.72
CA PRO A 111 -11.72 3.94 52.32
C PRO A 111 -11.09 5.34 52.17
N ALA A 112 -9.76 5.41 52.34
CA ALA A 112 -8.99 6.64 52.19
C ALA A 112 -9.30 7.31 50.85
N GLN A 113 -9.39 8.65 50.82
CA GLN A 113 -9.66 9.39 49.59
C GLN A 113 -8.35 9.89 48.97
N VAL A 114 -8.14 9.56 47.70
CA VAL A 114 -7.12 10.19 46.86
C VAL A 114 -7.76 11.40 46.18
N CYS A 115 -7.04 12.52 46.17
CA CYS A 115 -7.49 13.78 45.60
C CYS A 115 -6.38 14.38 44.76
N ASP A 116 -6.72 15.01 43.64
CA ASP A 116 -5.80 15.86 42.88
C ASP A 116 -5.27 17.02 43.73
N SER A 117 -3.98 17.32 43.66
CA SER A 117 -3.35 18.43 44.40
C SER A 117 -2.90 19.61 43.54
N VAL A 118 -3.05 19.56 42.21
CA VAL A 118 -2.47 20.53 41.26
C VAL A 118 -3.53 21.09 40.31
N ASN A 119 -4.19 20.23 39.53
CA ASN A 119 -5.19 20.62 38.53
C ASN A 119 -6.55 20.89 39.19
N TYR A 120 -6.88 20.14 40.24
CA TYR A 120 -8.16 20.26 40.98
C TYR A 120 -7.98 20.19 42.51
N PRO A 121 -7.20 21.12 43.11
CA PRO A 121 -6.82 21.05 44.52
C PRO A 121 -8.03 21.08 45.48
N PRO A 122 -7.94 20.44 46.67
CA PRO A 122 -9.11 20.28 47.55
C PRO A 122 -9.70 21.60 48.07
N GLU A 123 -11.01 21.75 47.92
CA GLU A 123 -11.79 22.93 48.30
C GLU A 123 -12.40 22.77 49.71
N THR A 124 -12.24 23.77 50.58
CA THR A 124 -12.96 23.80 51.88
C THR A 124 -14.21 24.67 51.78
N ILE A 125 -15.38 24.10 52.06
CA ILE A 125 -16.70 24.72 51.84
C ILE A 125 -17.51 24.68 53.14
N LYS A 126 -18.07 25.81 53.59
CA LYS A 126 -18.87 25.88 54.83
C LYS A 126 -20.35 26.14 54.54
N VAL A 127 -21.20 25.12 54.63
CA VAL A 127 -22.65 25.24 54.35
C VAL A 127 -23.46 24.79 55.55
N GLY A 128 -24.48 25.56 55.94
CA GLY A 128 -25.42 25.17 57.01
C GLY A 128 -24.80 24.95 58.39
N GLY A 129 -23.63 25.56 58.68
CA GLY A 129 -22.89 25.35 59.94
C GLY A 129 -22.08 24.04 59.98
N ILE A 130 -21.78 23.46 58.82
CA ILE A 130 -20.95 22.26 58.64
C ILE A 130 -19.80 22.63 57.69
N THR A 131 -18.59 22.15 57.98
CA THR A 131 -17.42 22.32 57.11
C THR A 131 -17.23 21.04 56.30
N TYR A 132 -17.15 21.20 54.99
CA TYR A 132 -16.90 20.16 54.00
C TYR A 132 -15.52 20.36 53.37
N THR A 133 -14.88 19.25 52.98
CA THR A 133 -13.74 19.22 52.07
C THR A 133 -14.21 18.53 50.79
N ARG A 134 -14.28 19.25 49.66
CA ARG A 134 -14.60 18.71 48.34
C ARG A 134 -13.31 18.52 47.56
N CYS A 135 -13.11 17.37 46.95
CA CYS A 135 -11.98 17.12 46.07
C CYS A 135 -12.40 16.35 44.82
N VAL A 136 -11.51 16.35 43.83
CA VAL A 136 -11.70 15.74 42.51
C VAL A 136 -10.51 14.82 42.24
N TYR A 137 -10.74 13.77 41.46
CA TYR A 137 -9.70 12.93 40.87
C TYR A 137 -10.09 12.59 39.43
N VAL A 138 -9.15 12.74 38.49
CA VAL A 138 -9.40 12.43 37.07
C VAL A 138 -8.35 11.45 36.55
N GLY A 139 -8.77 10.20 36.36
CA GLY A 139 -7.93 9.13 35.80
C GLY A 139 -8.13 8.98 34.29
N LEU A 140 -7.08 8.63 33.54
CA LEU A 140 -7.27 8.05 32.21
C LEU A 140 -7.76 6.61 32.40
N THR A 141 -8.69 6.13 31.57
CA THR A 141 -9.28 4.80 31.81
C THR A 141 -9.65 4.08 30.52
N ARG A 142 -9.82 2.76 30.60
CA ARG A 142 -10.54 1.95 29.60
C ARG A 142 -11.57 1.09 30.30
N VAL A 143 -12.61 0.72 29.56
CA VAL A 143 -13.52 -0.35 29.96
C VAL A 143 -13.01 -1.66 29.35
N THR A 144 -13.01 -2.74 30.12
CA THR A 144 -12.69 -4.10 29.65
C THR A 144 -13.50 -5.07 30.52
N ASP A 145 -14.22 -6.03 29.92
CA ASP A 145 -15.06 -7.00 30.63
C ASP A 145 -16.04 -6.40 31.65
N HIS A 146 -16.64 -5.25 31.33
CA HIS A 146 -17.51 -4.43 32.20
C HIS A 146 -16.82 -3.82 33.44
N GLU A 147 -15.51 -3.98 33.61
CA GLU A 147 -14.72 -3.29 34.63
C GLU A 147 -14.05 -2.03 34.07
N VAL A 148 -14.06 -0.96 34.87
CA VAL A 148 -13.37 0.30 34.58
C VAL A 148 -11.95 0.19 35.13
N THR A 149 -10.95 0.14 34.24
CA THR A 149 -9.54 0.01 34.63
C THR A 149 -8.80 1.32 34.41
N GLU A 150 -8.12 1.80 35.45
CA GLU A 150 -7.30 3.00 35.39
C GLU A 150 -6.01 2.74 34.60
N LEU A 151 -5.61 3.73 33.80
CA LEU A 151 -4.46 3.70 32.92
C LEU A 151 -3.41 4.72 33.37
N SER A 152 -2.16 4.46 33.03
CA SER A 152 -1.07 5.42 33.25
C SER A 152 -1.34 6.74 32.51
N ALA A 153 -0.97 7.86 33.12
CA ALA A 153 -0.98 9.20 32.51
C ALA A 153 -0.11 9.31 31.23
N LEU A 154 0.74 8.30 30.96
CA LEU A 154 1.59 8.20 29.76
C LEU A 154 1.01 7.27 28.68
N TYR A 155 -0.15 6.64 28.91
CA TYR A 155 -0.80 5.78 27.92
C TYR A 155 -1.44 6.64 26.80
N PRO A 156 -1.41 6.22 25.52
CA PRO A 156 -2.09 6.94 24.44
C PRO A 156 -3.57 7.16 24.75
N ASP A 157 -4.15 8.30 24.34
CA ASP A 157 -5.52 8.66 24.70
C ASP A 157 -6.53 7.54 24.35
N SER A 158 -7.09 6.90 25.38
CA SER A 158 -8.06 5.81 25.27
C SER A 158 -9.44 6.29 24.83
N GLY A 159 -9.65 7.62 24.74
CA GLY A 159 -10.95 8.24 24.50
C GLY A 159 -11.87 8.21 25.72
N LEU A 160 -11.40 7.78 26.90
CA LEU A 160 -12.18 7.69 28.13
C LEU A 160 -11.40 8.20 29.35
N LYS A 161 -12.05 9.07 30.15
CA LYS A 161 -11.56 9.55 31.45
C LYS A 161 -12.55 9.20 32.55
N TRP A 162 -12.04 8.72 33.68
CA TRP A 162 -12.78 8.54 34.92
C TRP A 162 -12.74 9.82 35.73
N VAL A 163 -13.88 10.25 36.27
CA VAL A 163 -14.00 11.43 37.13
C VAL A 163 -14.63 11.03 38.45
N GLU A 164 -13.87 11.08 39.55
CA GLU A 164 -14.41 11.00 40.91
C GLU A 164 -14.49 12.40 41.52
N VAL A 165 -15.62 12.69 42.18
CA VAL A 165 -15.79 13.85 43.05
C VAL A 165 -16.17 13.37 44.45
N ALA A 166 -15.29 13.61 45.42
CA ALA A 166 -15.51 13.23 46.81
C ALA A 166 -15.78 14.45 47.70
N VAL A 167 -16.75 14.32 48.61
CA VAL A 167 -17.09 15.34 49.62
C VAL A 167 -17.02 14.72 51.01
N MET A 168 -16.19 15.31 51.87
CA MET A 168 -15.89 14.82 53.22
C MET A 168 -16.34 15.83 54.28
N TRP A 169 -16.88 15.37 55.42
CA TRP A 169 -17.32 16.23 56.54
C TRP A 169 -17.13 15.58 57.90
N ASP A 170 -17.11 16.36 58.99
CA ASP A 170 -17.21 15.82 60.35
C ASP A 170 -18.67 15.52 60.71
N GLN A 171 -18.92 14.31 61.19
CA GLN A 171 -20.18 13.91 61.79
C GLN A 171 -19.92 13.26 63.15
N ARG A 172 -20.13 14.02 64.22
CA ARG A 172 -20.00 13.58 65.62
C ARG A 172 -18.56 13.19 66.01
N GLY A 173 -17.55 13.81 65.39
CA GLY A 173 -16.14 13.49 65.61
C GLY A 173 -15.58 12.37 64.73
N GLU A 174 -16.41 11.79 63.85
CA GLU A 174 -15.97 10.88 62.80
C GLU A 174 -16.02 11.60 61.45
N ARG A 175 -14.95 11.49 60.65
CA ARG A 175 -14.94 11.96 59.26
C ARG A 175 -15.82 11.03 58.42
N LYS A 176 -16.75 11.60 57.65
CA LYS A 176 -17.60 10.89 56.68
C LYS A 176 -17.29 11.35 55.27
N LYS A 177 -17.58 10.49 54.29
CA LYS A 177 -17.32 10.70 52.86
C LYS A 177 -18.55 10.35 52.03
N LEU A 178 -18.74 11.07 50.93
CA LEU A 178 -19.63 10.72 49.82
C LEU A 178 -18.85 10.96 48.53
N SER A 179 -18.76 9.96 47.66
CA SER A 179 -18.16 10.08 46.33
C SER A 179 -19.23 9.94 45.24
N LEU A 180 -19.05 10.65 44.13
CA LEU A 180 -19.76 10.43 42.87
C LEU A 180 -18.75 10.21 41.76
N ASN A 181 -18.99 9.19 40.94
CA ASN A 181 -18.10 8.77 39.88
C ASN A 181 -18.80 8.91 38.52
N ASN A 182 -18.06 9.26 37.48
CA ASN A 182 -18.57 9.33 36.11
C ASN A 182 -17.49 8.95 35.09
N LEU A 183 -17.91 8.64 33.87
CA LEU A 183 -17.04 8.46 32.71
C LEU A 183 -17.28 9.62 31.74
N HIS A 184 -16.20 10.16 31.20
CA HIS A 184 -16.21 11.23 30.20
C HIS A 184 -15.56 10.72 28.93
N GLU A 185 -16.30 10.74 27.81
CA GLU A 185 -15.89 10.15 26.55
C GLU A 185 -15.40 11.19 25.53
N ASN A 186 -14.50 10.77 24.65
CA ASN A 186 -14.10 11.50 23.45
C ASN A 186 -14.92 10.97 22.26
N PRO A 187 -15.97 11.67 21.79
CA PRO A 187 -16.88 11.16 20.77
C PRO A 187 -16.24 10.98 19.37
N ASN A 188 -14.97 11.35 19.20
CA ASN A 188 -14.24 11.27 17.94
C ASN A 188 -13.18 10.15 17.90
N VAL A 189 -13.05 9.33 18.96
CA VAL A 189 -12.09 8.23 19.05
C VAL A 189 -12.83 6.93 19.32
N GLN A 190 -12.68 5.93 18.44
CA GLN A 190 -13.05 4.55 18.79
C GLN A 190 -11.87 3.90 19.52
N PRO A 191 -12.08 3.29 20.70
CA PRO A 191 -11.01 2.64 21.45
C PRO A 191 -10.53 1.37 20.74
N LEU A 192 -9.21 1.19 20.65
CA LEU A 192 -8.58 -0.07 20.25
C LEU A 192 -8.86 -1.10 21.35
N ASN A 193 -9.79 -2.02 21.10
CA ASN A 193 -10.34 -2.94 22.10
C ASN A 193 -10.00 -4.43 21.85
N ALA A 194 -9.15 -4.75 20.88
CA ALA A 194 -8.67 -6.11 20.60
C ALA A 194 -7.17 -6.16 20.28
N THR A 195 -6.54 -7.33 20.47
CA THR A 195 -5.09 -7.53 20.24
C THR A 195 -4.84 -8.59 19.18
N LEU A 196 -4.11 -8.23 18.13
CA LEU A 196 -3.45 -9.17 17.22
C LEU A 196 -2.02 -9.40 17.68
N GLN A 197 -1.59 -10.65 17.75
CA GLN A 197 -0.21 -11.00 18.08
C GLN A 197 0.21 -12.25 17.33
N GLY A 198 1.51 -12.54 17.30
CA GLY A 198 2.01 -13.80 16.75
C GLY A 198 3.50 -13.78 16.48
N VAL A 199 3.96 -14.76 15.71
CA VAL A 199 5.34 -14.82 15.22
C VAL A 199 5.40 -14.94 13.70
N VAL A 200 6.42 -14.33 13.10
CA VAL A 200 6.80 -14.51 11.71
C VAL A 200 8.04 -15.39 11.66
N ARG A 201 7.93 -16.52 10.96
CA ARG A 201 9.03 -17.49 10.79
C ARG A 201 9.28 -17.78 9.32
N ASP A 202 10.48 -18.25 9.00
CA ASP A 202 10.74 -18.80 7.67
C ASP A 202 10.18 -20.23 7.52
N ALA A 203 10.18 -20.75 6.29
CA ALA A 203 9.79 -22.13 6.00
C ALA A 203 10.68 -23.21 6.68
N SER A 204 11.81 -22.83 7.27
CA SER A 204 12.70 -23.71 8.05
C SER A 204 12.45 -23.62 9.57
N GLY A 205 11.52 -22.74 10.01
CA GLY A 205 11.18 -22.50 11.40
C GLY A 205 11.99 -21.42 12.11
N ASN A 206 12.96 -20.78 11.45
CA ASN A 206 13.75 -19.69 12.02
C ASN A 206 12.87 -18.44 12.23
N ALA A 207 13.15 -17.65 13.25
CA ALA A 207 12.50 -16.36 13.44
C ALA A 207 12.91 -15.35 12.36
N VAL A 208 11.95 -14.62 11.79
CA VAL A 208 12.23 -13.51 10.86
C VAL A 208 12.05 -12.20 11.62
N ALA A 209 13.18 -11.59 12.01
CA ALA A 209 13.22 -10.28 12.64
C ALA A 209 13.06 -9.16 11.60
N ASN A 210 12.52 -8.01 12.03
CA ASN A 210 12.23 -6.84 11.19
C ASN A 210 11.24 -7.10 10.02
N ALA A 211 10.43 -8.16 10.11
CA ALA A 211 9.29 -8.34 9.22
C ALA A 211 8.19 -7.37 9.63
N VAL A 212 7.64 -6.62 8.67
CA VAL A 212 6.52 -5.72 8.91
C VAL A 212 5.22 -6.49 8.74
N VAL A 213 4.41 -6.53 9.80
CA VAL A 213 3.06 -7.06 9.80
C VAL A 213 2.08 -5.90 9.80
N THR A 214 1.14 -5.89 8.85
CA THR A 214 0.21 -4.77 8.62
C THR A 214 -1.21 -5.27 8.45
N VAL A 215 -2.16 -4.57 9.06
CA VAL A 215 -3.60 -4.69 8.74
C VAL A 215 -3.86 -3.97 7.43
N LEU A 216 -4.21 -4.69 6.36
CA LEU A 216 -4.35 -4.11 5.02
C LEU A 216 -5.50 -3.08 4.94
N ASP A 217 -6.54 -3.26 5.75
CA ASP A 217 -7.69 -2.35 5.82
C ASP A 217 -7.37 -1.03 6.54
N LYS A 218 -6.29 -1.00 7.33
CA LYS A 218 -5.80 0.13 8.15
C LYS A 218 -4.28 0.06 8.27
N ALA A 219 -3.57 0.56 7.26
CA ALA A 219 -2.10 0.45 7.19
C ALA A 219 -1.34 1.07 8.38
N ASP A 220 -1.94 2.04 9.08
CA ASP A 220 -1.40 2.62 10.32
C ASP A 220 -1.37 1.61 11.49
N TRP A 221 -2.18 0.56 11.43
CA TRP A 221 -2.15 -0.58 12.36
C TRP A 221 -1.14 -1.61 11.84
N SER A 222 0.11 -1.43 12.25
CA SER A 222 1.22 -2.31 11.92
C SER A 222 2.17 -2.47 13.09
N ASP A 223 2.96 -3.54 13.06
CA ASP A 223 4.09 -3.76 13.96
C ASP A 223 5.26 -4.40 13.20
N THR A 224 6.46 -4.27 13.74
CA THR A 224 7.70 -4.78 13.16
C THR A 224 8.31 -5.82 14.08
N THR A 225 8.57 -7.02 13.57
CA THR A 225 8.92 -8.16 14.42
C THR A 225 10.24 -8.00 15.16
N ASP A 226 10.25 -8.45 16.42
CA ASP A 226 11.44 -8.50 17.25
C ASP A 226 12.45 -9.58 16.79
N ALA A 227 13.56 -9.73 17.53
CA ALA A 227 14.60 -10.73 17.25
C ALA A 227 14.12 -12.20 17.36
N ALA A 228 13.00 -12.46 18.05
CA ALA A 228 12.33 -13.76 18.14
C ALA A 228 11.23 -13.93 17.07
N GLY A 229 11.05 -12.94 16.20
CA GLY A 229 10.03 -12.90 15.15
C GLY A 229 8.66 -12.48 15.65
N SER A 230 8.53 -12.01 16.89
CA SER A 230 7.26 -11.72 17.56
C SER A 230 6.73 -10.34 17.16
N TYR A 231 5.40 -10.21 17.00
CA TYR A 231 4.72 -8.93 16.78
C TYR A 231 3.45 -8.82 17.63
N LEU A 232 3.00 -7.59 17.88
CA LEU A 232 1.77 -7.24 18.59
C LEU A 232 1.17 -5.93 18.05
N ILE A 233 -0.06 -5.99 17.54
CA ILE A 233 -0.83 -4.85 17.00
C ILE A 233 -2.12 -4.72 17.81
N GLN A 234 -2.42 -3.51 18.29
CA GLN A 234 -3.74 -3.18 18.84
C GLN A 234 -4.69 -2.79 17.70
N VAL A 235 -5.91 -3.30 17.71
CA VAL A 235 -6.95 -3.08 16.70
C VAL A 235 -8.32 -2.91 17.37
N ASN A 236 -9.33 -2.48 16.62
CA ASN A 236 -10.71 -2.59 17.06
C ASN A 236 -11.21 -4.03 16.86
N GLU A 237 -12.37 -4.38 17.44
CA GLU A 237 -13.11 -5.56 16.99
C GLU A 237 -13.54 -5.43 15.51
N GLY A 238 -13.57 -6.56 14.81
CA GLY A 238 -13.81 -6.57 13.36
C GLY A 238 -13.20 -7.79 12.66
N SER A 239 -13.25 -7.78 11.33
CA SER A 239 -12.57 -8.77 10.48
C SER A 239 -11.59 -8.07 9.56
N TYR A 240 -10.37 -8.59 9.49
CA TYR A 240 -9.23 -7.93 8.87
C TYR A 240 -8.47 -8.86 7.92
N PHE A 241 -7.83 -8.27 6.92
CA PHE A 241 -6.78 -8.91 6.13
C PHE A 241 -5.41 -8.52 6.70
N LEU A 242 -4.56 -9.49 6.98
CA LEU A 242 -3.22 -9.24 7.51
C LEU A 242 -2.16 -9.61 6.48
N LYS A 243 -1.11 -8.80 6.35
CA LYS A 243 0.06 -9.10 5.52
C LYS A 243 1.33 -9.05 6.35
N ALA A 244 2.14 -10.10 6.29
CA ALA A 244 3.53 -10.07 6.74
C ALA A 244 4.45 -9.95 5.53
N SER A 245 5.39 -9.01 5.60
CA SER A 245 6.37 -8.72 4.55
C SER A 245 7.77 -8.60 5.15
N SER A 246 8.78 -9.14 4.48
CA SER A 246 10.17 -9.03 4.91
C SER A 246 11.13 -9.10 3.72
N ALA A 247 12.26 -8.38 3.81
CA ALA A 247 13.23 -8.35 2.73
C ALA A 247 13.83 -9.75 2.49
N GLY A 248 13.81 -10.20 1.24
CA GLY A 248 14.27 -11.55 0.86
C GLY A 248 13.23 -12.66 1.07
N TYR A 249 11.96 -12.33 1.31
CA TYR A 249 10.86 -13.30 1.46
C TYR A 249 9.66 -12.94 0.57
N PHE A 250 8.86 -13.96 0.21
CA PHE A 250 7.53 -13.73 -0.36
C PHE A 250 6.59 -13.21 0.74
N ASP A 251 5.84 -12.14 0.43
CA ASP A 251 4.77 -11.65 1.30
C ASP A 251 3.74 -12.76 1.56
N ALA A 252 3.35 -12.92 2.82
CA ALA A 252 2.29 -13.85 3.21
C ALA A 252 1.06 -13.06 3.66
N ILE A 253 -0.13 -13.47 3.20
CA ILE A 253 -1.40 -12.83 3.50
C ILE A 253 -2.30 -13.82 4.24
N TYR A 254 -2.86 -13.40 5.37
CA TYR A 254 -4.02 -14.06 6.00
C TYR A 254 -5.30 -13.41 5.48
N SER A 255 -6.15 -14.25 4.87
CA SER A 255 -7.31 -13.82 4.07
C SER A 255 -8.60 -13.57 4.86
N SER A 256 -8.60 -13.83 6.18
CA SER A 256 -9.60 -13.31 7.12
C SER A 256 -9.15 -13.59 8.55
N VAL A 257 -9.13 -12.56 9.39
CA VAL A 257 -8.86 -12.67 10.82
C VAL A 257 -9.91 -11.86 11.58
N THR A 258 -10.80 -12.55 12.29
CA THR A 258 -11.92 -11.94 13.04
C THR A 258 -11.60 -11.87 14.53
N LEU A 259 -11.77 -10.70 15.13
CA LEU A 259 -11.66 -10.45 16.57
C LEU A 259 -12.95 -9.85 17.11
N THR A 260 -13.36 -10.29 18.30
CA THR A 260 -14.39 -9.63 19.11
C THR A 260 -13.75 -8.69 20.14
N GLU A 261 -14.55 -7.84 20.79
CA GLU A 261 -14.12 -7.03 21.93
C GLU A 261 -13.31 -7.85 22.98
N ALA A 262 -12.28 -7.20 23.53
CA ALA A 262 -11.29 -7.72 24.49
C ALA A 262 -10.46 -8.95 24.04
N GLN A 263 -10.65 -9.45 22.81
CA GLN A 263 -9.97 -10.66 22.35
C GLN A 263 -8.49 -10.42 22.01
N SER A 264 -7.60 -11.26 22.56
CA SER A 264 -6.25 -11.46 22.03
C SER A 264 -6.19 -12.68 21.11
N LEU A 265 -5.85 -12.47 19.84
CA LEU A 265 -5.79 -13.53 18.82
C LEU A 265 -4.36 -13.71 18.30
N SER A 266 -3.86 -14.95 18.42
CA SER A 266 -2.55 -15.35 17.91
C SER A 266 -2.64 -15.81 16.44
N THR A 267 -2.06 -15.04 15.53
CA THR A 267 -1.96 -15.36 14.09
C THR A 267 -0.48 -15.36 13.70
N SER A 268 0.06 -16.48 13.23
CA SER A 268 1.49 -16.58 12.92
C SER A 268 1.71 -16.84 11.43
N PHE A 269 2.73 -16.19 10.87
CA PHE A 269 3.06 -16.25 9.44
C PHE A 269 4.28 -17.16 9.20
N ALA A 270 4.20 -17.95 8.13
CA ALA A 270 5.35 -18.63 7.54
C ALA A 270 5.71 -17.90 6.23
N LEU A 271 6.86 -17.23 6.22
CA LEU A 271 7.42 -16.58 5.05
C LEU A 271 8.30 -17.57 4.28
N ILE A 272 8.17 -17.59 2.96
CA ILE A 272 9.01 -18.40 2.09
C ILE A 272 10.21 -17.55 1.67
N PRO A 273 11.46 -17.96 1.95
CA PRO A 273 12.64 -17.20 1.50
C PRO A 273 12.72 -17.21 -0.03
N ILE A 274 13.02 -16.06 -0.62
CA ILE A 274 13.25 -15.92 -2.05
C ILE A 274 14.65 -16.44 -2.37
N ALA A 275 14.73 -17.74 -2.66
CA ALA A 275 15.90 -18.30 -3.32
C ALA A 275 15.99 -17.81 -4.77
N THR A 276 17.16 -17.93 -5.38
CA THR A 276 17.38 -17.60 -6.80
C THR A 276 17.80 -18.82 -7.60
N GLY A 277 17.45 -18.82 -8.89
CA GLY A 277 17.88 -19.77 -9.89
C GLY A 277 18.51 -19.07 -11.09
N THR A 278 18.69 -19.81 -12.18
CA THR A 278 19.22 -19.31 -13.46
C THR A 278 18.31 -19.70 -14.61
N ILE A 279 17.99 -18.76 -15.50
CA ILE A 279 17.30 -19.03 -16.77
C ILE A 279 18.34 -18.98 -17.89
N SER A 280 18.34 -19.96 -18.79
CA SER A 280 19.27 -20.00 -19.93
C SER A 280 18.59 -20.37 -21.24
N GLY A 281 19.22 -20.05 -22.36
CA GLY A 281 18.70 -20.37 -23.69
C GLY A 281 19.58 -19.83 -24.80
N ASN A 282 19.21 -20.12 -26.03
CA ASN A 282 19.90 -19.67 -27.23
C ASN A 282 18.98 -18.70 -27.98
N VAL A 283 19.50 -17.58 -28.50
CA VAL A 283 18.66 -16.53 -29.11
C VAL A 283 18.98 -16.34 -30.58
N PHE A 284 17.95 -16.37 -31.41
CA PHE A 284 18.03 -16.03 -32.82
C PHE A 284 16.94 -15.01 -33.19
N TYR A 285 17.18 -14.26 -34.26
CA TYR A 285 16.17 -13.42 -34.91
C TYR A 285 16.10 -13.77 -36.40
N SER A 286 15.04 -13.34 -37.07
CA SER A 286 14.79 -13.66 -38.47
C SER A 286 14.09 -12.48 -39.13
N SER A 287 14.86 -11.69 -39.89
CA SER A 287 14.40 -10.44 -40.53
C SER A 287 13.94 -10.62 -41.98
N HIS A 288 14.48 -11.60 -42.70
CA HIS A 288 14.35 -11.75 -44.15
C HIS A 288 14.23 -13.23 -44.57
N ILE A 289 14.00 -13.49 -45.87
CA ILE A 289 14.20 -14.80 -46.51
C ILE A 289 15.70 -15.10 -46.63
N VAL A 290 16.06 -16.37 -46.54
CA VAL A 290 17.43 -16.87 -46.77
C VAL A 290 17.48 -17.91 -47.89
N PHE A 291 18.61 -18.00 -48.58
CA PHE A 291 19.03 -19.16 -49.37
C PHE A 291 19.21 -20.35 -48.46
N SER A 292 18.71 -21.52 -48.87
CA SER A 292 18.64 -22.70 -47.99
C SER A 292 19.16 -23.98 -48.64
N GLN A 293 19.07 -24.11 -49.97
CA GLN A 293 19.72 -25.17 -50.73
C GLN A 293 20.04 -24.71 -52.16
N ILE A 294 21.17 -25.13 -52.73
CA ILE A 294 21.60 -24.79 -54.10
C ILE A 294 22.15 -26.06 -54.77
N VAL A 295 21.74 -26.32 -56.00
CA VAL A 295 22.26 -27.38 -56.88
C VAL A 295 22.39 -26.85 -58.30
N VAL A 296 23.59 -26.95 -58.88
CA VAL A 296 23.92 -26.48 -60.24
C VAL A 296 23.59 -27.50 -61.34
N ALA A 297 23.54 -28.79 -61.00
CA ALA A 297 23.08 -29.85 -61.88
C ALA A 297 22.83 -31.14 -61.09
N THR A 298 21.68 -31.79 -61.33
CA THR A 298 21.44 -33.19 -60.95
C THR A 298 20.74 -33.94 -62.07
N ASN A 299 21.34 -35.04 -62.51
CA ASN A 299 20.78 -35.88 -63.56
C ASN A 299 19.59 -36.69 -63.02
N THR A 300 18.36 -36.31 -63.36
CA THR A 300 17.14 -36.93 -62.83
C THR A 300 15.99 -36.94 -63.83
N ARG A 301 14.90 -37.65 -63.50
CA ARG A 301 13.67 -37.63 -64.29
C ARG A 301 12.91 -36.34 -64.08
N VAL A 302 12.43 -35.74 -65.15
CA VAL A 302 11.59 -34.52 -65.14
C VAL A 302 10.19 -34.83 -65.65
N GLY A 303 9.18 -34.19 -65.07
CA GLY A 303 7.77 -34.39 -65.45
C GLY A 303 7.41 -33.69 -66.76
N ASP A 304 8.24 -32.74 -67.18
CA ASP A 304 8.03 -31.86 -68.34
C ASP A 304 8.73 -32.35 -69.62
N ALA A 305 9.45 -33.48 -69.55
CA ALA A 305 10.10 -34.05 -70.73
C ALA A 305 9.07 -34.67 -71.70
N ALA A 306 9.36 -34.54 -73.00
CA ALA A 306 8.56 -35.20 -74.04
C ALA A 306 8.62 -36.75 -73.97
N ASP A 307 9.63 -37.31 -73.30
CA ASP A 307 9.72 -38.71 -72.92
C ASP A 307 9.73 -38.83 -71.38
N PRO A 308 8.72 -39.48 -70.75
CA PRO A 308 8.64 -39.64 -69.30
C PRO A 308 9.69 -40.59 -68.69
N LEU A 309 10.54 -41.22 -69.52
CA LEU A 309 11.73 -41.97 -69.09
C LEU A 309 13.04 -41.21 -69.30
N ALA A 310 13.03 -40.06 -69.97
CA ALA A 310 14.22 -39.25 -70.16
C ALA A 310 14.74 -38.72 -68.82
N MET A 311 16.06 -38.69 -68.71
CA MET A 311 16.75 -37.99 -67.63
C MET A 311 17.30 -36.67 -68.19
N ALA A 312 17.29 -35.63 -67.37
CA ALA A 312 17.79 -34.31 -67.68
C ALA A 312 18.51 -33.73 -66.45
N ASP A 313 19.45 -32.84 -66.68
CA ASP A 313 20.13 -32.12 -65.61
C ASP A 313 19.22 -31.02 -65.06
N VAL A 314 18.85 -31.17 -63.79
CA VAL A 314 18.03 -30.21 -63.06
C VAL A 314 18.91 -29.39 -62.14
N GLU A 315 18.81 -28.08 -62.28
CA GLU A 315 19.37 -27.11 -61.34
C GLU A 315 18.25 -26.50 -60.50
N TYR A 316 18.54 -26.19 -59.24
CA TYR A 316 17.55 -25.59 -58.35
C TYR A 316 18.15 -24.76 -57.22
N ILE A 317 17.37 -23.79 -56.78
CA ILE A 317 17.63 -22.88 -55.67
C ILE A 317 16.41 -22.93 -54.77
N GLN A 318 16.61 -23.38 -53.54
CA GLN A 318 15.60 -23.35 -52.49
C GLN A 318 15.83 -22.14 -51.60
N LEU A 319 14.79 -21.33 -51.47
CA LEU A 319 14.70 -20.26 -50.50
C LEU A 319 13.87 -20.71 -49.30
N PHE A 320 14.11 -20.14 -48.13
CA PHE A 320 13.30 -20.38 -46.94
C PHE A 320 12.89 -19.06 -46.28
N ASN A 321 11.63 -18.97 -45.83
CA ASN A 321 11.13 -17.82 -45.07
C ASN A 321 11.10 -18.12 -43.56
N PRO A 322 12.15 -17.74 -42.79
CA PRO A 322 12.20 -17.87 -41.35
C PRO A 322 11.43 -16.77 -40.59
N THR A 323 10.75 -15.85 -41.27
CA THR A 323 10.01 -14.76 -40.62
C THR A 323 8.59 -15.18 -40.23
N THR A 324 7.84 -14.26 -39.63
CA THR A 324 6.42 -14.42 -39.25
C THR A 324 5.43 -13.85 -40.29
N TYR A 325 5.92 -13.26 -41.39
CA TYR A 325 5.09 -12.63 -42.42
C TYR A 325 5.32 -13.26 -43.80
N THR A 326 4.32 -13.15 -44.67
CA THR A 326 4.41 -13.67 -46.05
C THR A 326 5.18 -12.68 -46.91
N PHE A 327 6.20 -13.17 -47.62
CA PHE A 327 6.83 -12.39 -48.69
C PHE A 327 6.03 -12.53 -49.98
N ASN A 328 5.85 -11.42 -50.68
CA ASN A 328 5.29 -11.39 -52.02
C ASN A 328 6.44 -11.37 -53.03
N TRP A 329 6.38 -12.23 -54.03
CA TRP A 329 7.31 -12.35 -55.15
C TRP A 329 6.54 -12.29 -56.50
N ASN A 330 5.68 -11.27 -56.63
CA ASN A 330 4.97 -10.99 -57.89
C ASN A 330 5.91 -10.37 -58.95
N GLN A 331 5.68 -10.66 -60.24
CA GLN A 331 6.17 -9.83 -61.33
C GLN A 331 5.07 -8.82 -61.71
N SER A 332 5.39 -7.54 -61.69
CA SER A 332 4.82 -6.63 -62.67
C SER A 332 5.95 -6.13 -63.57
N THR A 333 5.64 -5.81 -64.83
CA THR A 333 6.62 -5.30 -65.81
C THR A 333 7.16 -3.90 -65.46
N SER A 334 6.70 -3.30 -64.36
CA SER A 334 7.06 -1.97 -63.88
C SER A 334 7.60 -1.93 -62.44
N TRP A 335 7.43 -2.99 -61.65
CA TRP A 335 7.91 -3.07 -60.26
C TRP A 335 7.99 -4.52 -59.77
N GLN A 336 9.08 -4.85 -59.08
CA GLN A 336 9.32 -6.13 -58.41
C GLN A 336 9.63 -5.84 -56.93
N PRO A 337 9.23 -6.70 -55.98
CA PRO A 337 9.47 -6.47 -54.55
C PRO A 337 10.85 -6.94 -54.06
N VAL A 338 11.47 -7.89 -54.76
CA VAL A 338 12.80 -8.45 -54.50
C VAL A 338 13.53 -8.54 -55.84
N TYR A 339 14.81 -8.14 -55.87
CA TYR A 339 15.73 -8.39 -56.97
C TYR A 339 16.63 -9.57 -56.63
N PHE A 340 16.70 -10.54 -57.54
CA PHE A 340 17.49 -11.75 -57.45
C PHE A 340 18.55 -11.81 -58.56
N TYR A 341 19.81 -12.03 -58.20
CA TYR A 341 20.95 -12.09 -59.14
C TYR A 341 21.81 -13.33 -58.94
N TYR A 342 22.36 -13.84 -60.03
CA TYR A 342 23.46 -14.81 -60.04
C TYR A 342 24.72 -14.18 -60.64
N TYR A 343 25.88 -14.44 -60.03
CA TYR A 343 27.20 -13.97 -60.45
C TYR A 343 28.08 -15.15 -60.82
N HIS A 344 28.87 -14.99 -61.88
CA HIS A 344 29.76 -16.00 -62.44
C HIS A 344 31.11 -15.36 -62.85
N PRO A 345 32.24 -16.07 -62.74
CA PRO A 345 33.58 -15.51 -62.94
C PRO A 345 33.98 -15.29 -64.42
N GLU A 346 33.29 -15.96 -65.38
CA GLU A 346 33.30 -15.78 -66.85
C GLU A 346 33.85 -16.99 -67.65
N THR A 347 33.09 -17.40 -68.68
CA THR A 347 33.58 -18.23 -69.80
C THR A 347 34.45 -17.41 -70.77
N GLY A 348 35.53 -16.82 -70.30
CA GLY A 348 36.30 -15.82 -71.04
C GLY A 348 37.48 -15.30 -70.23
N SER A 349 38.14 -14.23 -70.70
CA SER A 349 39.39 -13.75 -70.08
C SER A 349 39.35 -12.30 -69.60
N THR A 350 38.20 -11.62 -69.50
CA THR A 350 38.16 -10.21 -69.02
C THR A 350 36.79 -9.59 -68.61
N GLU A 351 35.63 -10.23 -68.79
CA GLU A 351 34.31 -9.62 -68.56
C GLU A 351 33.45 -10.40 -67.53
N HIS A 352 33.62 -10.11 -66.23
CA HIS A 352 32.81 -10.72 -65.17
C HIS A 352 31.32 -10.34 -65.29
N GLY A 353 30.43 -11.33 -65.19
CA GLY A 353 29.00 -11.18 -65.48
C GLY A 353 28.07 -11.36 -64.28
N TYR A 354 26.85 -10.84 -64.41
CA TYR A 354 25.71 -11.24 -63.60
C TYR A 354 24.48 -11.48 -64.48
N TRP A 355 23.63 -12.43 -64.07
CA TRP A 355 22.34 -12.67 -64.68
C TRP A 355 21.22 -12.18 -63.76
N ASP A 356 20.33 -11.35 -64.30
CA ASP A 356 19.11 -10.93 -63.64
C ASP A 356 18.10 -12.08 -63.64
N MET A 357 18.04 -12.81 -62.52
CA MET A 357 17.18 -13.96 -62.35
C MET A 357 15.72 -13.56 -62.09
N ASN A 358 15.36 -12.28 -62.14
CA ASN A 358 13.96 -11.89 -61.94
C ASN A 358 13.09 -12.18 -63.17
N ALA A 359 13.72 -12.44 -64.32
CA ALA A 359 13.08 -12.78 -65.60
C ALA A 359 12.57 -14.24 -65.71
N ILE A 360 12.49 -15.00 -64.60
CA ILE A 360 11.95 -16.38 -64.60
C ILE A 360 10.60 -16.45 -65.31
N ALA A 361 10.49 -17.38 -66.27
CA ALA A 361 9.41 -17.41 -67.24
C ALA A 361 8.04 -17.84 -66.68
N VAL A 362 8.01 -18.72 -65.67
CA VAL A 362 6.77 -19.25 -65.08
C VAL A 362 6.84 -19.23 -63.56
N ARG A 363 5.75 -18.84 -62.91
CA ARG A 363 5.59 -18.83 -61.44
C ARG A 363 4.25 -19.48 -61.07
N GLU A 364 4.34 -20.64 -60.46
CA GLU A 364 3.21 -21.41 -59.91
C GLU A 364 2.72 -20.80 -58.58
N SER A 365 3.62 -20.16 -57.84
CA SER A 365 3.32 -19.33 -56.68
C SER A 365 4.01 -17.98 -56.78
N THR A 366 3.38 -16.92 -56.28
CA THR A 366 3.99 -15.58 -56.11
C THR A 366 4.09 -15.19 -54.64
N PHE A 367 3.96 -16.14 -53.71
CA PHE A 367 4.01 -15.87 -52.27
C PHE A 367 4.86 -16.92 -51.56
N ILE A 368 5.64 -16.47 -50.58
CA ILE A 368 6.44 -17.34 -49.69
C ILE A 368 5.91 -17.18 -48.26
N PRO A 369 5.00 -18.07 -47.80
CA PRO A 369 4.41 -17.97 -46.47
C PRO A 369 5.42 -18.17 -45.33
N PRO A 370 5.10 -17.76 -44.09
CA PRO A 370 5.94 -18.01 -42.93
C PRO A 370 6.28 -19.48 -42.73
N ASN A 371 7.55 -19.76 -42.45
CA ASN A 371 8.10 -21.10 -42.23
C ASN A 371 7.87 -22.09 -43.40
N LYS A 372 7.79 -21.59 -44.64
CA LYS A 372 7.79 -22.37 -45.89
C LYS A 372 9.06 -22.13 -46.70
N SER A 373 9.42 -23.11 -47.51
CA SER A 373 10.39 -22.95 -48.59
C SER A 373 9.72 -22.44 -49.87
N TYR A 374 10.53 -22.00 -50.83
CA TYR A 374 10.14 -21.65 -52.19
C TYR A 374 11.21 -22.16 -53.16
N LEU A 375 10.82 -22.96 -54.15
CA LEU A 375 11.73 -23.67 -55.04
C LEU A 375 11.73 -23.04 -56.44
N ILE A 376 12.93 -22.63 -56.88
CA ILE A 376 13.21 -22.11 -58.22
C ILE A 376 14.07 -23.15 -58.95
N SER A 377 13.71 -23.54 -60.17
CA SER A 377 14.50 -24.53 -60.95
C SER A 377 14.30 -24.42 -62.47
N ASN A 378 15.10 -25.13 -63.25
CA ASN A 378 14.85 -25.24 -64.70
C ASN A 378 13.63 -26.13 -65.01
N ALA A 379 13.39 -27.21 -64.27
CA ALA A 379 12.17 -28.05 -64.36
C ALA A 379 10.98 -27.47 -63.57
N SER A 380 9.73 -27.83 -63.93
CA SER A 380 8.52 -27.57 -63.13
C SER A 380 8.20 -28.72 -62.17
N TRP A 381 8.51 -29.96 -62.59
CA TRP A 381 8.49 -31.17 -61.76
C TRP A 381 9.72 -32.04 -62.00
N PHE A 382 10.32 -32.57 -60.95
CA PHE A 382 11.47 -33.48 -61.04
C PHE A 382 11.52 -34.50 -59.89
N MET A 383 12.19 -35.63 -60.12
CA MET A 383 12.38 -36.67 -59.11
C MET A 383 13.60 -36.37 -58.23
N MET A 384 13.47 -36.56 -56.92
CA MET A 384 14.58 -36.58 -55.95
C MET A 384 14.42 -37.79 -55.04
N GLY A 385 15.38 -38.73 -55.11
CA GLY A 385 15.17 -40.08 -54.61
C GLY A 385 13.96 -40.73 -55.30
N ASP A 386 13.03 -41.27 -54.51
CA ASP A 386 11.78 -41.87 -54.99
C ASP A 386 10.56 -40.92 -54.93
N GLN A 387 10.77 -39.60 -54.80
CA GLN A 387 9.69 -38.60 -54.69
C GLN A 387 9.72 -37.55 -55.80
N TRP A 388 8.53 -37.22 -56.31
CA TRP A 388 8.31 -36.07 -57.19
C TRP A 388 8.29 -34.78 -56.36
N VAL A 389 9.13 -33.83 -56.75
CA VAL A 389 9.14 -32.45 -56.25
C VAL A 389 8.52 -31.55 -57.30
N ARG A 390 7.71 -30.58 -56.85
CA ARG A 390 7.14 -29.50 -57.67
C ARG A 390 7.84 -28.19 -57.33
N SER A 391 8.12 -27.39 -58.34
CA SER A 391 8.73 -26.07 -58.17
C SER A 391 7.69 -24.95 -58.09
N ASP A 392 8.01 -23.91 -57.33
CA ASP A 392 7.17 -22.71 -57.20
C ASP A 392 7.39 -21.73 -58.36
N ALA A 393 8.58 -21.75 -58.97
CA ALA A 393 8.89 -21.03 -60.18
C ALA A 393 9.88 -21.80 -61.05
N HIS A 394 9.76 -21.67 -62.37
CA HIS A 394 10.69 -22.33 -63.29
C HIS A 394 10.93 -21.56 -64.60
N TYR A 395 12.08 -21.81 -65.20
CA TYR A 395 12.53 -21.14 -66.43
C TYR A 395 12.77 -22.10 -67.62
N GLY A 396 12.48 -23.39 -67.46
CA GLY A 396 12.40 -24.39 -68.54
C GLY A 396 13.68 -25.20 -68.72
N ILE A 397 13.55 -26.51 -68.88
CA ILE A 397 14.63 -27.52 -68.85
C ILE A 397 15.72 -27.37 -69.94
N ALA A 398 15.50 -26.50 -70.94
CA ALA A 398 16.48 -26.20 -71.99
C ALA A 398 17.41 -25.03 -71.63
N ASN A 399 17.14 -24.33 -70.52
CA ASN A 399 17.95 -23.22 -70.03
C ASN A 399 18.81 -23.70 -68.85
N ASN A 400 20.04 -23.18 -68.79
CA ASN A 400 20.96 -23.37 -67.67
C ASN A 400 21.40 -22.00 -67.13
N TRP A 401 21.16 -21.72 -65.85
CA TRP A 401 21.33 -20.42 -65.18
C TRP A 401 22.35 -20.44 -64.05
N LEU A 402 22.79 -21.61 -63.60
CA LEU A 402 23.93 -21.82 -62.73
C LEU A 402 25.02 -22.54 -63.52
N VAL A 403 26.24 -22.03 -63.50
CA VAL A 403 27.37 -22.67 -64.19
C VAL A 403 27.82 -23.89 -63.39
N ASP A 404 28.01 -25.01 -64.09
CA ASP A 404 28.47 -26.28 -63.53
C ASP A 404 30.01 -26.36 -63.53
N ASN A 405 30.58 -26.83 -62.42
CA ASN A 405 32.03 -26.82 -62.14
C ASN A 405 32.62 -25.41 -62.30
N ASP A 406 32.00 -24.42 -61.66
CA ASP A 406 32.50 -23.05 -61.64
C ASP A 406 32.28 -22.41 -60.25
N ALA A 407 33.02 -21.34 -59.94
CA ALA A 407 32.73 -20.47 -58.81
C ALA A 407 31.44 -19.69 -59.06
N GLY A 408 30.81 -19.18 -58.01
CA GLY A 408 29.53 -18.49 -58.19
C GLY A 408 29.01 -17.82 -56.95
N GLY A 409 28.02 -16.95 -57.15
CA GLY A 409 27.33 -16.26 -56.08
C GLY A 409 25.88 -15.99 -56.42
N LEU A 410 25.03 -15.93 -55.40
CA LEU A 410 23.63 -15.55 -55.47
C LEU A 410 23.36 -14.42 -54.47
N SER A 411 22.59 -13.42 -54.85
CA SER A 411 22.18 -12.33 -53.94
C SER A 411 20.72 -11.98 -54.08
N MET A 412 20.09 -11.60 -52.97
CA MET A 412 18.72 -11.09 -52.91
C MET A 412 18.72 -9.69 -52.31
N TYR A 413 18.12 -8.73 -53.01
CA TYR A 413 17.95 -7.35 -52.53
C TYR A 413 16.47 -6.99 -52.41
N GLN A 414 16.13 -6.20 -51.40
CA GLN A 414 14.79 -5.61 -51.26
C GLN A 414 14.65 -4.40 -52.19
N ALA A 415 13.63 -4.40 -53.05
CA ALA A 415 13.61 -3.51 -54.22
C ALA A 415 13.41 -2.01 -53.93
N TRP A 416 12.83 -1.65 -52.79
CA TRP A 416 12.59 -0.24 -52.43
C TRP A 416 13.72 0.39 -51.61
N SER A 417 14.52 -0.41 -50.90
CA SER A 417 15.61 0.03 -50.03
C SER A 417 16.99 -0.28 -50.60
N TRP A 418 17.08 -1.22 -51.55
CA TRP A 418 18.33 -1.90 -51.96
C TRP A 418 19.08 -2.54 -50.79
N GLU A 419 18.38 -2.84 -49.69
CA GLU A 419 18.92 -3.60 -48.57
C GLU A 419 19.18 -5.05 -49.01
N LEU A 420 20.40 -5.54 -48.76
CA LEU A 420 20.74 -6.94 -48.98
C LEU A 420 19.96 -7.81 -47.99
N LEU A 421 19.18 -8.75 -48.51
CA LEU A 421 18.42 -9.72 -47.74
C LEU A 421 19.32 -10.90 -47.36
N ASP A 422 19.91 -11.56 -48.35
CA ASP A 422 20.85 -12.67 -48.16
C ASP A 422 21.82 -12.72 -49.36
N MET A 423 23.03 -13.26 -49.15
CA MET A 423 24.03 -13.51 -50.17
C MET A 423 24.76 -14.82 -49.89
N VAL A 424 24.92 -15.65 -50.92
CA VAL A 424 25.65 -16.92 -50.82
C VAL A 424 26.61 -17.11 -51.98
N GLY A 425 27.88 -17.34 -51.67
CA GLY A 425 28.90 -17.62 -52.69
C GLY A 425 29.83 -18.77 -52.33
N TRP A 426 30.32 -19.40 -53.38
CA TRP A 426 31.29 -20.49 -53.35
C TRP A 426 32.48 -20.15 -54.25
N ALA A 427 33.68 -20.49 -53.80
CA ALA A 427 34.93 -20.25 -54.52
C ALA A 427 35.40 -21.50 -55.26
N ASP A 428 36.20 -21.31 -56.31
CA ASP A 428 37.02 -22.35 -56.93
C ASP A 428 38.34 -22.58 -56.13
N ASP A 429 39.28 -23.36 -56.66
CA ASP A 429 40.55 -23.69 -55.99
C ASP A 429 41.76 -22.77 -56.29
N ASP A 430 41.66 -21.85 -57.25
CA ASP A 430 42.72 -20.90 -57.65
C ASP A 430 42.33 -19.40 -57.72
N THR A 431 41.04 -19.04 -57.73
CA THR A 431 40.53 -17.65 -57.71
C THR A 431 39.61 -17.31 -56.53
N THR A 432 39.42 -16.00 -56.34
CA THR A 432 38.43 -15.41 -55.43
C THR A 432 37.35 -14.63 -56.20
N TRP A 433 37.01 -15.06 -57.40
CA TRP A 433 35.90 -14.51 -58.18
C TRP A 433 34.65 -15.41 -58.05
N PRO A 434 33.42 -14.90 -58.28
CA PRO A 434 33.07 -13.54 -58.67
C PRO A 434 33.13 -12.51 -57.53
N GLY A 435 33.42 -12.91 -56.29
CA GLY A 435 33.61 -11.99 -55.14
C GLY A 435 32.34 -11.63 -54.35
N TYR A 436 31.23 -12.33 -54.58
CA TYR A 436 29.92 -12.05 -53.97
C TYR A 436 29.52 -13.16 -52.97
N TRP A 437 29.83 -12.93 -51.70
CA TRP A 437 29.49 -13.81 -50.56
C TRP A 437 29.37 -13.00 -49.27
N GLU A 438 28.69 -13.55 -48.27
CA GLU A 438 28.76 -13.06 -46.89
C GLU A 438 29.97 -13.68 -46.17
N GLY A 439 30.79 -12.83 -45.54
CA GLY A 439 31.92 -13.24 -44.70
C GLY A 439 33.05 -13.97 -45.46
N THR A 440 32.94 -15.28 -45.59
CA THR A 440 33.93 -16.17 -46.23
C THR A 440 33.18 -17.12 -47.17
N PRO A 441 33.62 -17.29 -48.43
CA PRO A 441 32.92 -18.14 -49.38
C PRO A 441 33.04 -19.60 -48.96
N ILE A 442 32.09 -20.41 -49.42
CA ILE A 442 32.17 -21.87 -49.27
C ILE A 442 33.34 -22.35 -50.13
N SER A 443 34.29 -23.05 -49.52
CA SER A 443 35.52 -23.49 -50.18
C SER A 443 35.26 -24.67 -51.10
N SER A 444 35.65 -24.57 -52.37
CA SER A 444 36.02 -25.76 -53.15
C SER A 444 37.14 -26.51 -52.42
N SER A 445 37.00 -27.83 -52.27
CA SER A 445 38.04 -28.69 -51.69
C SER A 445 38.23 -30.03 -52.40
N THR A 446 37.39 -30.38 -53.39
CA THR A 446 37.49 -31.65 -54.15
C THR A 446 37.06 -31.58 -55.62
N CYS A 447 36.65 -30.42 -56.12
CA CYS A 447 36.23 -30.19 -57.51
C CYS A 447 36.93 -28.92 -57.97
N ALA A 448 37.95 -29.02 -58.83
CA ALA A 448 38.92 -27.93 -59.07
C ALA A 448 38.24 -26.56 -59.19
N ASP A 449 37.32 -26.46 -60.16
CA ASP A 449 36.79 -25.18 -60.60
C ASP A 449 35.55 -24.71 -59.81
N GLY A 450 35.05 -25.44 -58.79
CA GLY A 450 33.96 -24.94 -57.91
C GLY A 450 32.83 -25.94 -57.61
N LEU A 451 31.57 -25.50 -57.70
CA LEU A 451 30.41 -26.34 -57.42
C LEU A 451 30.04 -27.15 -58.67
N GLY A 452 30.17 -28.48 -58.60
CA GLY A 452 29.97 -29.39 -59.75
C GLY A 452 28.74 -30.29 -59.65
N ALA A 453 28.35 -30.89 -60.77
CA ALA A 453 27.17 -31.75 -60.92
C ALA A 453 27.12 -32.89 -59.88
N GLY A 454 25.93 -33.10 -59.32
CA GLY A 454 25.71 -34.05 -58.23
C GLY A 454 26.18 -33.58 -56.84
N ASN A 455 26.74 -32.37 -56.71
CA ASN A 455 26.97 -31.72 -55.42
C ASN A 455 25.82 -30.75 -55.09
N PHE A 456 25.76 -30.36 -53.82
CA PHE A 456 24.82 -29.35 -53.34
C PHE A 456 25.44 -28.52 -52.21
N LEU A 457 24.87 -27.33 -52.01
CA LEU A 457 25.08 -26.52 -50.82
C LEU A 457 23.78 -26.52 -50.02
N MET A 458 23.83 -26.68 -48.69
CA MET A 458 22.66 -26.58 -47.82
C MET A 458 22.96 -25.76 -46.57
N ARG A 459 22.11 -24.75 -46.29
CA ARG A 459 22.22 -23.94 -45.07
C ARG A 459 21.89 -24.81 -43.85
N TYR A 460 22.63 -24.68 -42.76
CA TYR A 460 22.35 -25.42 -41.53
C TYR A 460 20.96 -25.06 -40.95
N SER A 461 20.36 -25.99 -40.20
CA SER A 461 19.10 -25.71 -39.48
C SER A 461 19.35 -25.01 -38.14
N SER A 462 20.48 -25.31 -37.51
CA SER A 462 20.97 -24.72 -36.27
C SER A 462 22.49 -24.93 -36.16
N PRO A 463 23.17 -24.31 -35.18
CA PRO A 463 24.62 -24.52 -34.95
C PRO A 463 25.03 -25.98 -34.72
N THR A 464 24.10 -26.88 -34.38
CA THR A 464 24.37 -28.29 -34.12
C THR A 464 23.74 -29.24 -35.14
N THR A 465 22.81 -28.76 -35.97
CA THR A 465 21.86 -29.62 -36.67
C THR A 465 21.67 -29.17 -38.11
N MET A 466 21.84 -30.10 -39.03
CA MET A 466 21.26 -30.07 -40.36
C MET A 466 20.10 -31.08 -40.37
N SER A 467 18.93 -30.74 -40.90
CA SER A 467 17.77 -31.64 -40.91
C SER A 467 17.57 -32.26 -42.29
N PRO A 468 18.18 -33.43 -42.59
CA PRO A 468 18.14 -33.99 -43.94
C PRO A 468 16.74 -34.43 -44.40
N ASN A 469 15.87 -34.70 -43.44
CA ASN A 469 14.44 -35.02 -43.60
C ASN A 469 13.52 -33.79 -43.61
N GLY A 470 14.07 -32.57 -43.50
CA GLY A 470 13.33 -31.30 -43.54
C GLY A 470 12.29 -31.08 -42.45
N PHE A 471 12.38 -31.79 -41.31
CA PHE A 471 11.56 -31.49 -40.14
C PHE A 471 11.89 -30.10 -39.57
N TYR A 472 13.18 -29.76 -39.54
CA TYR A 472 13.65 -28.42 -39.23
C TYR A 472 14.07 -27.65 -40.49
N ALA A 473 13.79 -26.35 -40.47
CA ALA A 473 14.13 -25.45 -41.56
C ALA A 473 15.65 -25.19 -41.65
N ALA A 474 16.17 -25.05 -42.87
CA ALA A 474 17.53 -24.60 -43.15
C ALA A 474 17.59 -23.06 -43.11
N ALA A 475 17.91 -22.51 -41.95
CA ALA A 475 17.70 -21.09 -41.63
C ALA A 475 18.81 -20.44 -40.79
N TYR A 476 19.89 -21.16 -40.47
CA TYR A 476 20.98 -20.63 -39.65
C TYR A 476 21.94 -19.75 -40.47
N ASP A 477 22.18 -18.56 -39.97
CA ASP A 477 22.86 -17.49 -40.72
C ASP A 477 23.74 -16.66 -39.78
N THR A 478 25.05 -16.74 -39.93
CA THR A 478 26.03 -15.97 -39.16
C THR A 478 26.58 -14.78 -39.92
N GLY A 479 26.13 -14.55 -41.16
CA GLY A 479 26.77 -13.67 -42.13
C GLY A 479 28.09 -14.23 -42.65
N ASN A 480 28.26 -15.56 -42.71
CA ASN A 480 29.47 -16.21 -43.21
C ASN A 480 29.17 -17.56 -43.88
N ASN A 481 29.20 -17.62 -45.21
CA ASN A 481 28.75 -18.81 -45.95
C ASN A 481 29.55 -20.09 -45.60
N ALA A 482 30.86 -19.99 -45.35
CA ALA A 482 31.70 -21.12 -44.94
C ALA A 482 31.34 -21.72 -43.57
N ILE A 483 30.64 -20.95 -42.74
CA ILE A 483 30.08 -21.38 -41.45
C ILE A 483 28.64 -21.86 -41.64
N ASP A 484 27.86 -21.15 -42.45
CA ASP A 484 26.41 -21.31 -42.52
C ASP A 484 25.94 -22.46 -43.41
N PHE A 485 26.78 -22.90 -44.35
CA PHE A 485 26.45 -23.96 -45.30
C PHE A 485 27.28 -25.23 -45.09
N TYR A 486 26.64 -26.36 -45.35
CA TYR A 486 27.28 -27.65 -45.59
C TYR A 486 27.38 -27.88 -47.10
N GLY A 487 28.60 -28.16 -47.57
CA GLY A 487 28.87 -28.74 -48.89
C GLY A 487 29.53 -30.10 -48.71
N PRO A 488 28.79 -31.22 -48.85
CA PRO A 488 29.41 -32.53 -48.99
C PRO A 488 29.91 -32.66 -50.42
N HIS A 489 31.18 -32.33 -50.63
CA HIS A 489 31.76 -32.44 -51.96
C HIS A 489 32.14 -33.90 -52.25
N VAL A 490 31.42 -34.52 -53.19
CA VAL A 490 31.91 -35.71 -53.87
C VAL A 490 32.96 -35.22 -54.87
N ALA A 491 34.12 -35.86 -54.92
CA ALA A 491 35.15 -35.49 -55.89
C ALA A 491 34.57 -35.47 -57.31
N CYS A 492 34.96 -34.47 -58.11
CA CYS A 492 34.50 -34.29 -59.50
C CYS A 492 35.57 -34.76 -60.51
N PRO A 493 35.82 -36.07 -60.70
CA PRO A 493 36.74 -36.54 -61.73
C PRO A 493 36.11 -36.32 -63.11
N ALA A 494 36.78 -35.51 -63.94
CA ALA A 494 36.34 -35.20 -65.29
C ALA A 494 36.02 -36.46 -66.12
N GLY A 495 34.84 -36.49 -66.74
CA GLY A 495 34.40 -37.57 -67.63
C GLY A 495 33.81 -38.80 -66.95
N VAL A 496 33.56 -38.79 -65.64
CA VAL A 496 32.80 -39.85 -64.95
C VAL A 496 31.33 -39.44 -64.87
N ALA A 497 30.41 -40.37 -65.16
CA ALA A 497 28.98 -40.13 -64.93
C ALA A 497 28.73 -39.86 -63.44
N HIS A 498 28.37 -38.62 -63.11
CA HIS A 498 28.20 -38.18 -61.74
C HIS A 498 27.15 -39.06 -61.04
N PRO A 499 27.41 -39.54 -59.80
CA PRO A 499 26.43 -40.34 -59.10
C PRO A 499 25.17 -39.51 -58.92
N LEU A 500 24.00 -40.12 -59.20
CA LEU A 500 22.70 -39.54 -58.88
C LEU A 500 22.74 -39.03 -57.43
N LEU A 501 22.10 -37.87 -57.15
CA LEU A 501 21.78 -37.44 -55.79
C LEU A 501 20.83 -38.47 -55.16
N LYS A 502 21.39 -39.57 -54.66
CA LYS A 502 20.64 -40.66 -54.06
C LYS A 502 20.30 -40.29 -52.64
N TRP A 503 19.00 -40.31 -52.35
CA TRP A 503 18.52 -40.47 -50.99
C TRP A 503 18.94 -41.85 -50.48
N ASP A 504 20.14 -41.97 -49.90
CA ASP A 504 20.65 -43.20 -49.29
C ASP A 504 20.12 -43.42 -47.85
N GLY A 505 19.38 -42.44 -47.32
CA GLY A 505 18.80 -42.43 -45.98
C GLY A 505 19.78 -42.07 -44.85
N VAL A 506 21.07 -41.82 -45.13
CA VAL A 506 22.12 -41.63 -44.11
C VAL A 506 23.09 -40.48 -44.44
N GLY A 507 23.19 -40.01 -45.69
CA GLY A 507 24.10 -38.95 -46.09
C GLY A 507 23.74 -38.23 -47.41
N ALA A 508 23.82 -36.89 -47.37
CA ALA A 508 24.17 -36.05 -48.52
C ALA A 508 23.28 -36.08 -49.79
N ALA A 509 21.95 -36.11 -49.65
CA ALA A 509 21.06 -35.45 -50.60
C ALA A 509 19.72 -35.15 -49.92
N THR A 510 19.51 -33.92 -49.46
CA THR A 510 18.24 -33.53 -48.84
C THR A 510 17.26 -33.17 -49.94
N ARG A 511 16.03 -33.73 -49.92
CA ARG A 511 15.04 -33.36 -50.93
C ARG A 511 14.75 -31.86 -50.83
N PRO A 512 14.63 -31.11 -51.94
CA PRO A 512 14.15 -29.75 -51.89
C PRO A 512 12.66 -29.70 -51.47
N PHE A 513 12.27 -28.52 -51.02
CA PHE A 513 10.97 -28.16 -50.48
C PHE A 513 10.43 -26.91 -51.18
N SER A 514 9.13 -26.89 -51.37
CA SER A 514 8.37 -25.85 -52.07
C SER A 514 7.33 -25.19 -51.15
N THR A 515 6.56 -24.21 -51.64
CA THR A 515 5.43 -23.68 -50.86
C THR A 515 4.29 -24.69 -50.73
N PHE A 516 4.28 -25.75 -51.56
CA PHE A 516 3.33 -26.86 -51.51
C PHE A 516 3.61 -27.86 -50.39
N ASP A 517 4.85 -27.93 -49.89
CA ASP A 517 5.24 -28.80 -48.77
C ASP A 517 4.69 -28.32 -47.41
N SER A 518 4.75 -29.16 -46.37
CA SER A 518 4.41 -28.76 -45.00
C SER A 518 5.36 -27.67 -44.45
N THR A 519 4.88 -26.83 -43.53
CA THR A 519 5.72 -25.87 -42.80
C THR A 519 6.82 -26.58 -42.01
N GLN A 520 8.01 -25.99 -41.98
CA GLN A 520 9.18 -26.55 -41.29
C GLN A 520 9.44 -25.84 -39.95
N SER A 521 9.89 -26.57 -38.93
CA SER A 521 10.17 -25.99 -37.61
C SER A 521 11.48 -25.21 -37.63
N VAL A 522 11.46 -23.91 -37.31
CA VAL A 522 12.66 -23.07 -37.28
C VAL A 522 13.34 -23.19 -35.91
N ILE A 523 14.62 -23.61 -35.92
CA ILE A 523 15.46 -23.83 -34.73
C ILE A 523 16.81 -23.11 -34.81
N GLY A 524 16.90 -22.16 -35.74
CA GLY A 524 18.04 -21.30 -36.02
C GLY A 524 17.54 -19.98 -36.58
N GLY A 525 18.44 -19.24 -37.20
CA GLY A 525 18.23 -17.87 -37.65
C GLY A 525 19.56 -17.13 -37.54
N ILE A 526 19.49 -15.81 -37.43
CA ILE A 526 20.66 -14.98 -37.19
C ILE A 526 20.97 -14.95 -35.69
N PRO A 527 22.19 -15.31 -35.21
CA PRO A 527 22.56 -15.24 -33.81
C PRO A 527 22.36 -13.84 -33.24
N ALA A 528 21.49 -13.72 -32.26
CA ALA A 528 21.17 -12.44 -31.63
C ALA A 528 22.21 -12.07 -30.55
N TYR A 529 23.46 -11.83 -30.95
CA TYR A 529 24.50 -11.37 -30.02
C TYR A 529 24.07 -10.06 -29.35
N SER A 530 24.39 -9.91 -28.07
CA SER A 530 23.97 -8.80 -27.21
C SER A 530 22.44 -8.65 -27.06
N ALA A 531 21.64 -9.66 -27.41
CA ALA A 531 20.20 -9.65 -27.09
C ALA A 531 19.98 -9.49 -25.59
N LEU A 532 19.18 -8.50 -25.22
CA LEU A 532 18.77 -8.25 -23.84
C LEU A 532 17.85 -9.38 -23.37
N VAL A 533 18.09 -9.88 -22.16
CA VAL A 533 17.22 -10.85 -21.49
C VAL A 533 16.92 -10.39 -20.06
N THR A 534 15.64 -10.41 -19.69
CA THR A 534 15.14 -10.03 -18.36
C THR A 534 13.90 -10.85 -18.00
N ALA A 535 13.52 -10.90 -16.73
CA ALA A 535 12.31 -11.57 -16.25
C ALA A 535 11.46 -10.59 -15.41
N ASN A 536 10.14 -10.77 -15.41
CA ASN A 536 9.23 -10.02 -14.54
C ASN A 536 9.18 -10.59 -13.10
N ASP A 537 10.33 -11.02 -12.59
CA ASP A 537 10.48 -11.70 -11.31
C ASP A 537 10.68 -10.70 -10.15
N LEU A 538 10.59 -11.16 -8.90
CA LEU A 538 10.75 -10.29 -7.72
C LEU A 538 12.16 -9.71 -7.55
N ILE A 539 13.14 -10.11 -8.36
CA ILE A 539 14.53 -9.65 -8.29
C ILE A 539 14.98 -8.96 -9.62
N GLY A 540 14.09 -8.84 -10.62
CA GLY A 540 14.18 -7.93 -11.77
C GLY A 540 15.55 -7.83 -12.47
N GLY A 541 16.28 -8.95 -12.57
CA GLY A 541 17.63 -8.98 -13.15
C GLY A 541 17.63 -8.85 -14.68
N SER A 542 18.77 -8.46 -15.26
CA SER A 542 18.97 -8.50 -16.71
C SER A 542 20.37 -8.99 -17.09
N THR A 543 20.48 -9.62 -18.27
CA THR A 543 21.72 -10.09 -18.86
C THR A 543 21.69 -9.85 -20.37
N ASN A 544 22.85 -9.97 -21.03
CA ASN A 544 22.95 -9.93 -22.49
C ASN A 544 23.38 -11.30 -23.03
N ALA A 545 22.85 -11.69 -24.19
CA ALA A 545 23.30 -12.89 -24.88
C ALA A 545 24.74 -12.72 -25.39
N TYR A 546 25.61 -13.66 -25.06
CA TYR A 546 27.02 -13.69 -25.41
C TYR A 546 27.30 -14.71 -26.51
N ARG A 547 28.45 -14.57 -27.19
CA ARG A 547 28.90 -15.54 -28.20
C ARG A 547 29.36 -16.84 -27.51
N ALA A 548 28.75 -17.95 -27.89
CA ALA A 548 29.15 -19.31 -27.54
C ALA A 548 29.43 -20.11 -28.82
N ASN A 549 30.09 -21.26 -28.70
CA ASN A 549 30.38 -22.14 -29.83
C ASN A 549 29.81 -23.53 -29.55
N ALA A 550 29.28 -24.20 -30.57
CA ALA A 550 28.89 -25.59 -30.55
C ALA A 550 29.71 -26.37 -31.60
N VAL A 551 29.78 -27.69 -31.48
CA VAL A 551 30.32 -28.55 -32.54
C VAL A 551 29.14 -29.25 -33.19
N ASN A 552 29.01 -29.16 -34.52
CA ASN A 552 27.94 -29.81 -35.26
C ASN A 552 28.23 -31.30 -35.49
N SER A 553 27.26 -32.04 -36.05
CA SER A 553 27.41 -33.47 -36.37
C SER A 553 28.54 -33.79 -37.35
N PHE A 554 29.12 -32.78 -38.02
CA PHE A 554 30.24 -32.91 -38.96
C PHE A 554 31.59 -32.47 -38.35
N GLY A 555 31.64 -32.18 -37.05
CA GLY A 555 32.87 -31.78 -36.35
C GLY A 555 33.27 -30.31 -36.53
N GLN A 556 32.50 -29.51 -37.27
CA GLN A 556 32.77 -28.09 -37.45
C GLN A 556 32.31 -27.28 -36.23
N THR A 557 33.05 -26.20 -35.91
CA THR A 557 32.72 -25.30 -34.80
C THR A 557 31.83 -24.16 -35.28
N GLN A 558 30.68 -24.00 -34.63
CA GLN A 558 29.55 -23.18 -35.06
C GLN A 558 29.17 -22.14 -34.00
N PRO A 559 29.24 -20.82 -34.27
CA PRO A 559 29.01 -19.79 -33.27
C PRO A 559 27.53 -19.40 -33.11
N TYR A 560 27.06 -19.24 -31.87
CA TYR A 560 25.66 -18.89 -31.57
C TYR A 560 25.54 -17.95 -30.37
N ALA A 561 24.40 -17.25 -30.27
CA ALA A 561 24.12 -16.37 -29.14
C ALA A 561 23.44 -17.15 -28.02
N ARG A 562 24.04 -17.14 -26.83
CA ARG A 562 23.56 -17.83 -25.62
C ARG A 562 23.37 -16.83 -24.49
N PHE A 563 22.37 -17.02 -23.64
CA PHE A 563 22.23 -16.25 -22.39
C PHE A 563 22.20 -17.14 -21.15
N ALA A 564 22.57 -16.52 -20.03
CA ALA A 564 22.36 -17.04 -18.68
C ALA A 564 21.95 -15.86 -17.79
N LEU A 565 20.64 -15.77 -17.50
CA LEU A 565 20.05 -14.81 -16.58
C LEU A 565 20.08 -15.43 -15.18
N THR A 566 21.10 -15.07 -14.39
CA THR A 566 21.29 -15.53 -13.02
C THR A 566 20.54 -14.63 -12.03
N GLY A 567 20.27 -15.13 -10.83
CA GLY A 567 19.67 -14.32 -9.76
C GLY A 567 18.16 -14.14 -9.86
N VAL A 568 17.48 -14.87 -10.74
CA VAL A 568 16.01 -14.82 -10.88
C VAL A 568 15.39 -15.51 -9.68
N SER A 569 14.44 -14.86 -9.01
CA SER A 569 13.70 -15.43 -7.88
C SER A 569 12.98 -16.75 -8.25
N THR A 570 12.82 -17.65 -7.30
CA THR A 570 12.02 -18.87 -7.49
C THR A 570 10.55 -18.56 -7.73
N GLY A 571 9.87 -19.32 -8.58
CA GLY A 571 8.47 -19.07 -8.93
C GLY A 571 8.22 -19.27 -10.41
N THR A 572 7.10 -18.77 -10.92
CA THR A 572 6.74 -18.87 -12.34
C THR A 572 6.64 -17.48 -12.95
N TRP A 573 7.49 -17.21 -13.93
CA TRP A 573 7.70 -15.87 -14.49
C TRP A 573 7.50 -15.83 -16.01
N THR A 574 7.51 -14.61 -16.54
CA THR A 574 7.62 -14.31 -17.96
C THR A 574 8.98 -13.68 -18.23
N VAL A 575 9.70 -14.25 -19.21
CA VAL A 575 11.01 -13.79 -19.66
C VAL A 575 10.82 -12.99 -20.94
N LEU A 576 11.36 -11.78 -20.98
CA LEU A 576 11.52 -11.00 -22.21
C LEU A 576 12.91 -11.27 -22.78
N VAL A 577 12.98 -11.54 -24.07
CA VAL A 577 14.20 -11.55 -24.87
C VAL A 577 14.02 -10.57 -26.01
N ALA A 578 14.91 -9.59 -26.15
CA ALA A 578 14.83 -8.52 -27.16
C ALA A 578 16.16 -8.30 -27.88
N THR A 579 16.12 -7.98 -29.17
CA THR A 579 17.28 -7.66 -30.00
C THR A 579 16.87 -6.72 -31.13
N ARG A 580 17.52 -5.56 -31.23
CA ARG A 580 17.08 -4.45 -32.11
C ARG A 580 15.58 -4.15 -31.86
N GLN A 581 14.81 -3.98 -32.93
CA GLN A 581 13.35 -3.82 -32.89
C GLN A 581 12.56 -5.13 -32.64
N TYR A 582 13.20 -6.29 -32.49
CA TYR A 582 12.53 -7.58 -32.37
C TYR A 582 12.52 -8.11 -30.93
N TYR A 583 11.44 -8.75 -30.53
CA TYR A 583 11.34 -9.38 -29.21
C TYR A 583 10.57 -10.71 -29.21
N SER A 584 10.64 -11.40 -28.07
CA SER A 584 9.86 -12.58 -27.72
C SER A 584 9.55 -12.56 -26.22
N LEU A 585 8.32 -12.88 -25.85
CA LEU A 585 7.94 -13.17 -24.47
C LEU A 585 7.81 -14.68 -24.29
N ILE A 586 8.40 -15.21 -23.22
CA ILE A 586 8.31 -16.62 -22.83
C ILE A 586 7.66 -16.67 -21.45
N SER A 587 6.38 -17.02 -21.40
CA SER A 587 5.64 -17.17 -20.14
C SER A 587 5.69 -18.61 -19.61
N SER A 588 5.18 -18.80 -18.38
CA SER A 588 5.20 -20.08 -17.65
C SER A 588 6.61 -20.61 -17.37
N VAL A 589 7.60 -19.73 -17.19
CA VAL A 589 8.98 -20.12 -16.85
C VAL A 589 9.09 -20.37 -15.36
N THR A 590 8.99 -21.64 -14.95
CA THR A 590 9.19 -22.06 -13.55
C THR A 590 10.68 -22.12 -13.21
N VAL A 591 11.13 -21.28 -12.28
CA VAL A 591 12.52 -21.17 -11.81
C VAL A 591 12.70 -21.95 -10.49
N PRO A 592 13.54 -23.00 -10.46
CA PRO A 592 13.84 -23.75 -9.25
C PRO A 592 14.88 -23.06 -8.36
N ALA A 593 14.89 -23.38 -7.06
CA ALA A 593 15.88 -22.87 -6.12
C ALA A 593 17.28 -23.40 -6.45
N LEU A 594 18.29 -22.51 -6.49
CA LEU A 594 19.71 -22.83 -6.64
C LEU A 594 20.05 -23.72 -7.87
N SER A 595 19.21 -23.67 -8.90
CA SER A 595 19.33 -24.52 -10.08
C SER A 595 18.95 -23.77 -11.37
N GLY A 596 19.27 -24.38 -12.52
CA GLY A 596 19.06 -23.83 -13.84
C GLY A 596 17.81 -24.38 -14.52
N VAL A 597 17.09 -23.52 -15.24
CA VAL A 597 16.07 -23.89 -16.24
C VAL A 597 16.49 -23.38 -17.61
N SER A 598 16.29 -24.19 -18.65
CA SER A 598 16.51 -23.78 -20.04
C SER A 598 15.17 -23.49 -20.71
N VAL A 599 15.11 -22.41 -21.51
CA VAL A 599 13.87 -21.90 -22.12
C VAL A 599 14.06 -21.58 -23.62
N PRO A 600 13.00 -21.69 -24.44
CA PRO A 600 11.72 -22.34 -24.13
C PRO A 600 11.89 -23.83 -23.81
N ASN A 601 10.88 -24.45 -23.18
CA ASN A 601 10.84 -25.88 -22.90
C ASN A 601 9.42 -26.45 -23.08
N ALA A 602 9.14 -27.67 -22.61
CA ALA A 602 7.84 -28.31 -22.83
C ALA A 602 6.64 -27.63 -22.15
N VAL A 603 6.85 -26.82 -21.10
CA VAL A 603 5.79 -26.18 -20.32
C VAL A 603 5.74 -24.65 -20.43
N THR A 604 6.70 -24.04 -21.13
CA THR A 604 6.67 -22.60 -21.41
C THR A 604 5.72 -22.28 -22.56
N SER A 605 5.32 -21.01 -22.69
CA SER A 605 4.63 -20.50 -23.87
C SER A 605 5.43 -19.33 -24.49
N PRO A 606 5.94 -19.44 -25.72
CA PRO A 606 5.89 -20.62 -26.59
C PRO A 606 6.66 -21.81 -26.00
N ALA A 607 6.25 -23.02 -26.38
CA ALA A 607 6.99 -24.24 -26.07
C ALA A 607 8.22 -24.36 -26.98
N TRP A 608 9.18 -25.21 -26.63
CA TRP A 608 10.30 -25.53 -27.52
C TRP A 608 9.85 -26.09 -28.87
N ALA A 609 10.56 -25.78 -29.95
CA ALA A 609 10.23 -26.27 -31.29
C ALA A 609 10.51 -27.79 -31.49
N GLY A 610 11.16 -28.41 -30.51
CA GLY A 610 11.44 -29.85 -30.42
C GLY A 610 12.02 -30.17 -29.04
N THR A 611 12.00 -31.44 -28.63
CA THR A 611 12.52 -31.88 -27.34
C THR A 611 13.98 -31.43 -27.15
N ASN A 612 14.27 -30.75 -26.05
CA ASN A 612 15.58 -30.15 -25.70
C ASN A 612 16.08 -29.03 -26.65
N VAL A 613 15.22 -28.48 -27.51
CA VAL A 613 15.57 -27.36 -28.41
C VAL A 613 15.26 -26.00 -27.77
N HIS A 614 16.17 -25.54 -26.91
CA HIS A 614 16.05 -24.28 -26.15
C HIS A 614 16.39 -23.04 -26.99
N VAL A 615 15.61 -22.83 -28.06
CA VAL A 615 15.79 -21.73 -29.02
C VAL A 615 14.68 -20.70 -28.89
N VAL A 616 15.07 -19.48 -28.52
CA VAL A 616 14.22 -18.29 -28.52
C VAL A 616 14.28 -17.65 -29.90
N ARG A 617 13.14 -17.54 -30.57
CA ARG A 617 12.99 -16.76 -31.80
C ARG A 617 12.37 -15.40 -31.45
N THR A 618 13.13 -14.32 -31.63
CA THR A 618 12.60 -12.96 -31.56
C THR A 618 11.92 -12.63 -32.89
N THR A 619 10.60 -12.47 -32.84
CA THR A 619 9.71 -12.52 -34.01
C THR A 619 8.57 -11.50 -33.97
N GLN A 620 8.39 -10.83 -32.84
CA GLN A 620 7.45 -9.73 -32.67
C GLN A 620 8.21 -8.42 -32.86
N VAL A 621 7.68 -7.50 -33.68
CA VAL A 621 8.24 -6.14 -33.80
C VAL A 621 7.75 -5.32 -32.61
N ALA A 622 8.67 -4.66 -31.91
CA ALA A 622 8.37 -3.79 -30.79
C ALA A 622 7.65 -2.52 -31.28
N VAL A 623 6.42 -2.29 -30.79
CA VAL A 623 5.62 -1.08 -31.08
C VAL A 623 5.99 0.08 -30.12
N GLY A 624 6.92 -0.18 -29.20
CA GLY A 624 7.40 0.76 -28.20
C GLY A 624 8.74 0.29 -27.65
N GLY A 625 9.21 0.89 -26.56
CA GLY A 625 10.47 0.51 -25.90
C GLY A 625 10.25 -0.09 -24.52
N TYR A 626 11.35 -0.19 -23.77
CA TYR A 626 11.41 -0.80 -22.45
C TYR A 626 12.10 0.14 -21.45
N VAL A 627 11.59 0.17 -20.22
CA VAL A 627 12.24 0.84 -19.10
C VAL A 627 12.48 -0.17 -17.99
N ASN A 628 13.70 -0.23 -17.47
CA ASN A 628 13.99 -0.92 -16.22
C ASN A 628 14.62 0.04 -15.21
N GLY A 629 14.79 -0.42 -13.97
CA GLY A 629 15.49 0.39 -12.98
C GLY A 629 15.65 -0.31 -11.65
N LEU A 630 16.40 0.33 -10.77
CA LEU A 630 16.63 -0.05 -9.38
C LEU A 630 16.26 1.14 -8.48
N VAL A 631 15.32 0.90 -7.57
CA VAL A 631 14.87 1.83 -6.55
C VAL A 631 15.49 1.44 -5.21
N ARG A 632 16.07 2.42 -4.51
CA ARG A 632 16.72 2.26 -3.20
C ARG A 632 16.29 3.35 -2.24
N ASN A 633 16.64 3.22 -0.97
CA ASN A 633 16.63 4.33 -0.03
C ASN A 633 17.91 5.18 -0.18
N SER A 634 17.95 6.34 0.46
CA SER A 634 19.13 7.20 0.53
C SER A 634 20.36 6.57 1.23
N GLY A 635 20.21 5.41 1.86
CA GLY A 635 21.31 4.58 2.39
C GLY A 635 21.79 3.48 1.43
N GLY A 636 21.26 3.44 0.21
CA GLY A 636 21.60 2.44 -0.82
C GLY A 636 20.91 1.08 -0.68
N THR A 637 20.06 0.88 0.35
CA THR A 637 19.27 -0.36 0.51
C THR A 637 18.15 -0.39 -0.53
N PRO A 638 17.97 -1.48 -1.31
CA PRO A 638 16.88 -1.56 -2.28
C PRO A 638 15.47 -1.53 -1.64
N LEU A 639 14.49 -0.96 -2.35
CA LEU A 639 13.12 -0.77 -1.86
C LEU A 639 12.09 -1.59 -2.63
N SER A 640 11.55 -2.62 -1.96
CA SER A 640 10.45 -3.45 -2.45
C SER A 640 9.09 -2.74 -2.35
N GLY A 641 8.15 -3.12 -3.22
CA GLY A 641 6.75 -2.69 -3.12
C GLY A 641 6.49 -1.23 -3.51
N ILE A 642 7.45 -0.56 -4.16
CA ILE A 642 7.31 0.82 -4.61
C ILE A 642 6.56 0.82 -5.95
N SER A 643 5.43 1.53 -6.02
CA SER A 643 4.69 1.77 -7.27
C SER A 643 5.53 2.59 -8.24
N VAL A 644 5.59 2.21 -9.51
CA VAL A 644 6.24 2.96 -10.59
C VAL A 644 5.29 3.08 -11.77
N ILE A 645 5.00 4.30 -12.20
CA ILE A 645 4.22 4.56 -13.42
C ILE A 645 5.19 4.96 -14.52
N ALA A 646 5.39 4.09 -15.51
CA ALA A 646 6.24 4.36 -16.68
C ALA A 646 5.37 4.49 -17.93
N GLY A 647 5.43 5.62 -18.63
CA GLY A 647 4.63 5.87 -19.84
C GLY A 647 3.11 5.73 -19.62
N GLY A 648 2.64 5.94 -18.39
CA GLY A 648 1.24 5.71 -18.00
C GLY A 648 0.90 4.29 -17.52
N TYR A 649 1.81 3.32 -17.64
CA TYR A 649 1.62 1.95 -17.18
C TYR A 649 2.14 1.75 -15.75
N PRO A 650 1.31 1.30 -14.79
CA PRO A 650 1.73 1.02 -13.43
C PRO A 650 2.40 -0.36 -13.32
N VAL A 651 3.57 -0.38 -12.69
CA VAL A 651 4.29 -1.58 -12.24
C VAL A 651 4.74 -1.37 -10.78
N THR A 652 5.34 -2.39 -10.16
CA THR A 652 5.80 -2.31 -8.75
C THR A 652 7.20 -2.89 -8.65
N THR A 653 8.06 -2.32 -7.79
CA THR A 653 9.39 -2.88 -7.53
C THR A 653 9.32 -4.21 -6.79
N GLY A 654 10.17 -5.14 -7.20
CA GLY A 654 10.37 -6.42 -6.50
C GLY A 654 11.23 -6.29 -5.23
N ALA A 655 11.42 -7.41 -4.53
CA ALA A 655 12.15 -7.55 -3.28
C ALA A 655 13.56 -6.94 -3.27
N ASN A 656 14.24 -6.85 -4.44
CA ASN A 656 15.55 -6.22 -4.58
C ASN A 656 15.50 -4.78 -5.13
N GLY A 657 14.34 -4.13 -5.07
CA GLY A 657 14.10 -2.77 -5.56
C GLY A 657 14.02 -2.60 -7.06
N ARG A 658 14.15 -3.66 -7.87
CA ARG A 658 14.09 -3.54 -9.33
C ARG A 658 12.68 -3.55 -9.89
N TYR A 659 12.49 -2.85 -11.00
CA TYR A 659 11.24 -2.86 -11.78
C TYR A 659 11.54 -2.94 -13.28
N PHE A 660 10.51 -3.29 -14.05
CA PHE A 660 10.52 -3.36 -15.51
C PHE A 660 9.15 -2.99 -16.06
N ALA A 661 9.10 -2.21 -17.14
CA ALA A 661 7.88 -1.86 -17.87
C ALA A 661 8.14 -1.85 -19.39
N ALA A 662 7.17 -2.35 -20.16
CA ALA A 662 7.09 -2.12 -21.61
C ALA A 662 6.13 -0.95 -21.86
N VAL A 663 6.53 -0.01 -22.70
CA VAL A 663 5.92 1.32 -22.81
C VAL A 663 5.96 1.81 -24.26
N ALA A 664 5.11 2.77 -24.62
CA ALA A 664 5.15 3.38 -25.96
C ALA A 664 6.49 4.11 -26.20
N ASN A 665 6.90 4.20 -27.47
CA ASN A 665 8.04 5.01 -27.88
C ASN A 665 7.67 6.51 -27.92
N GLY A 666 8.70 7.36 -27.89
CA GLY A 666 8.59 8.81 -27.75
C GLY A 666 9.00 9.30 -26.36
N SER A 667 8.68 10.56 -26.06
CA SER A 667 8.96 11.16 -24.75
C SER A 667 7.95 10.68 -23.71
N ILE A 668 8.41 9.96 -22.69
CA ILE A 668 7.58 9.35 -21.65
C ILE A 668 8.00 9.81 -20.26
N SER A 669 7.04 9.85 -19.34
CA SER A 669 7.33 10.09 -17.91
C SER A 669 7.49 8.77 -17.16
N VAL A 670 8.47 8.73 -16.27
CA VAL A 670 8.67 7.66 -15.29
C VAL A 670 8.52 8.28 -13.90
N VAL A 671 7.47 7.89 -13.17
CA VAL A 671 7.13 8.39 -11.83
C VAL A 671 7.23 7.23 -10.84
N ILE A 672 8.26 7.26 -10.00
CA ILE A 672 8.58 6.27 -8.98
C ILE A 672 7.99 6.76 -7.64
N ASN A 673 7.31 5.86 -6.94
CA ASN A 673 6.46 6.12 -5.78
C ASN A 673 5.32 7.13 -6.04
N ALA A 674 4.67 6.99 -7.20
CA ALA A 674 3.61 7.89 -7.67
C ALA A 674 2.49 8.10 -6.63
N ASN A 675 2.07 9.35 -6.44
CA ASN A 675 1.08 9.80 -5.45
C ASN A 675 1.42 9.43 -3.99
N TYR A 676 2.70 9.20 -3.68
CA TYR A 676 3.17 8.73 -2.37
C TYR A 676 2.56 7.39 -1.95
N ALA A 677 2.32 6.47 -2.90
CA ALA A 677 1.73 5.15 -2.66
C ALA A 677 2.41 4.37 -1.53
N ASN A 678 3.73 4.52 -1.36
CA ASN A 678 4.45 4.22 -0.13
C ASN A 678 4.67 5.53 0.65
N SER A 679 3.96 5.68 1.76
CA SER A 679 3.92 6.92 2.54
C SER A 679 5.23 7.28 3.24
N THR A 680 6.17 6.33 3.39
CA THR A 680 7.48 6.52 4.06
C THR A 680 8.50 7.24 3.18
N TYR A 681 8.39 7.11 1.86
CA TYR A 681 9.37 7.60 0.89
C TYR A 681 8.79 8.74 0.05
N GLN A 682 9.67 9.55 -0.54
CA GLN A 682 9.25 10.58 -1.51
C GLN A 682 8.89 9.98 -2.87
N GLU A 683 8.21 10.78 -3.70
CA GLU A 683 8.06 10.53 -5.13
C GLU A 683 9.32 11.01 -5.87
N TYR A 684 9.71 10.32 -6.93
CA TYR A 684 10.73 10.73 -7.88
C TYR A 684 10.15 10.67 -9.30
N SER A 685 10.32 11.72 -10.09
CA SER A 685 9.83 11.75 -11.48
C SER A 685 10.91 12.24 -12.45
N THR A 686 10.93 11.65 -13.64
CA THR A 686 11.77 12.09 -14.76
C THR A 686 11.05 11.92 -16.09
N LEU A 687 11.55 12.60 -17.12
CA LEU A 687 11.19 12.36 -18.52
C LEU A 687 12.35 11.64 -19.21
N VAL A 688 12.03 10.70 -20.10
CA VAL A 688 13.01 10.02 -20.97
C VAL A 688 12.43 9.90 -22.38
N ASP A 689 13.27 10.13 -23.39
CA ASP A 689 12.94 9.88 -24.79
C ASP A 689 13.37 8.46 -25.14
N LEU A 690 12.46 7.67 -25.72
CA LEU A 690 12.64 6.23 -25.90
C LEU A 690 12.28 5.80 -27.33
N GLU A 691 13.19 5.14 -28.04
CA GLU A 691 12.94 4.57 -29.36
C GLU A 691 12.29 3.18 -29.31
N ALA A 692 11.76 2.71 -30.45
CA ALA A 692 11.12 1.39 -30.53
C ALA A 692 12.17 0.27 -30.39
N GLY A 693 11.97 -0.62 -29.41
CA GLY A 693 12.91 -1.68 -29.04
C GLY A 693 14.08 -1.24 -28.14
N GLU A 694 14.22 0.05 -27.83
CA GLU A 694 15.24 0.54 -26.92
C GLU A 694 14.98 0.08 -25.46
N LEU A 695 16.03 -0.12 -24.68
CA LEU A 695 15.96 -0.25 -23.22
C LEU A 695 16.64 0.96 -22.56
N LEU A 696 15.92 1.66 -21.69
CA LEU A 696 16.51 2.64 -20.78
C LEU A 696 16.48 2.18 -19.33
N THR A 697 17.54 2.52 -18.58
CA THR A 697 17.64 2.26 -17.14
C THR A 697 17.43 3.55 -16.34
N VAL A 698 16.34 3.61 -15.57
CA VAL A 698 15.97 4.74 -14.71
C VAL A 698 16.00 4.28 -13.24
N ASN A 699 17.14 4.49 -12.59
CA ASN A 699 17.32 4.22 -11.16
C ASN A 699 16.87 5.41 -10.31
N ALA A 700 16.48 5.16 -9.05
CA ALA A 700 16.15 6.23 -8.10
C ALA A 700 16.53 5.87 -6.65
N ASP A 701 17.24 6.76 -5.98
CA ASP A 701 17.47 6.68 -4.54
C ASP A 701 16.40 7.54 -3.83
N LEU A 702 15.30 6.92 -3.40
CA LEU A 702 14.23 7.59 -2.68
C LEU A 702 14.66 7.92 -1.27
N SER A 703 14.62 9.19 -0.93
CA SER A 703 14.91 9.63 0.43
C SER A 703 13.64 9.58 1.30
N GLN A 704 13.78 9.17 2.56
CA GLN A 704 12.64 9.06 3.49
C GLN A 704 12.00 10.42 3.73
N ARG A 705 10.70 10.44 4.00
CA ARG A 705 10.00 11.65 4.44
C ARG A 705 10.48 12.03 5.85
N GLY A 706 10.59 13.32 6.14
CA GLY A 706 11.14 13.80 7.41
C GLY A 706 10.12 13.78 8.54
N VAL A 707 10.61 13.97 9.77
CA VAL A 707 9.77 14.19 10.96
C VAL A 707 9.87 15.66 11.35
N VAL A 708 8.73 16.32 11.57
CA VAL A 708 8.68 17.65 12.18
C VAL A 708 8.13 17.52 13.58
N MET A 709 8.79 18.12 14.56
CA MET A 709 8.40 18.07 15.97
C MET A 709 8.55 19.43 16.65
N GLY A 710 7.79 19.68 17.69
CA GLY A 710 7.82 20.93 18.44
C GLY A 710 7.11 20.79 19.78
N TYR A 711 7.13 21.85 20.58
CA TYR A 711 6.48 21.91 21.90
C TYR A 711 5.28 22.87 21.88
N ILE A 712 4.26 22.57 22.69
CA ILE A 712 3.17 23.49 23.03
C ILE A 712 3.21 23.78 24.54
N THR A 713 3.09 25.06 24.89
CA THR A 713 3.08 25.56 26.28
C THR A 713 2.03 26.65 26.47
N SER A 714 1.62 26.93 27.71
CA SER A 714 0.70 28.04 28.03
C SER A 714 1.39 29.38 28.34
N ASP A 715 2.67 29.36 28.69
CA ASP A 715 3.45 30.52 29.16
C ASP A 715 4.93 30.50 28.72
N GLY A 716 5.33 29.50 27.92
CA GLY A 716 6.73 29.26 27.53
C GLY A 716 7.47 28.22 28.38
N SER A 717 6.88 27.72 29.47
CA SER A 717 7.50 26.72 30.35
C SER A 717 6.54 25.61 30.82
N SER A 718 5.28 25.93 31.08
CA SER A 718 4.21 25.01 31.46
C SER A 718 3.72 24.24 30.23
N VAL A 719 3.90 22.91 30.22
CA VAL A 719 3.49 22.04 29.09
C VAL A 719 1.97 22.06 28.88
N LEU A 720 1.54 22.07 27.62
CA LEU A 720 0.12 22.11 27.25
C LEU A 720 -0.23 20.93 26.32
N PRO A 721 -0.76 19.81 26.87
CA PRO A 721 -1.17 18.65 26.09
C PRO A 721 -2.48 18.87 25.33
N ASN A 722 -2.78 17.97 24.39
CA ASN A 722 -4.04 17.89 23.64
C ASN A 722 -4.36 19.07 22.71
N ILE A 723 -3.35 19.83 22.28
CA ILE A 723 -3.49 20.89 21.28
C ILE A 723 -3.23 20.31 19.89
N GLN A 724 -4.19 20.46 18.97
CA GLN A 724 -4.01 20.08 17.57
C GLN A 724 -3.08 21.07 16.87
N VAL A 725 -2.20 20.56 16.01
CA VAL A 725 -1.24 21.31 15.21
C VAL A 725 -1.31 20.79 13.78
N THR A 726 -1.16 21.68 12.81
CA THR A 726 -1.15 21.35 11.39
C THR A 726 0.14 21.78 10.72
N ALA A 727 0.53 21.08 9.66
CA ALA A 727 1.63 21.47 8.79
C ALA A 727 1.07 21.72 7.38
N SER A 728 1.25 22.93 6.87
CA SER A 728 0.69 23.37 5.59
C SER A 728 1.76 23.85 4.61
N ARG A 729 1.49 23.72 3.31
CA ARG A 729 2.28 24.28 2.21
C ARG A 729 1.31 24.84 1.19
N ASN A 730 1.55 26.07 0.72
CA ASN A 730 0.67 26.76 -0.24
C ASN A 730 -0.82 26.78 0.20
N ASN A 731 -1.08 26.99 1.51
CA ASN A 731 -2.40 26.95 2.15
C ASN A 731 -3.14 25.60 2.09
N GLN A 732 -2.45 24.51 1.71
CA GLN A 732 -2.99 23.15 1.73
C GLN A 732 -2.33 22.36 2.87
N GLN A 733 -3.12 21.58 3.61
CA GLN A 733 -2.64 20.80 4.75
C GLN A 733 -1.99 19.49 4.28
N PHE A 734 -0.80 19.19 4.81
CA PHE A 734 -0.02 17.97 4.53
C PHE A 734 0.25 17.13 5.79
N GLY A 735 -0.02 17.65 6.99
CA GLY A 735 0.11 16.91 8.24
C GLY A 735 -0.83 17.43 9.33
N ALA A 736 -1.20 16.55 10.25
CA ALA A 736 -1.89 16.84 11.50
C ALA A 736 -1.16 16.11 12.64
N ALA A 737 -1.07 16.73 13.81
CA ALA A 737 -0.54 16.14 15.03
C ALA A 737 -1.27 16.74 16.24
N THR A 738 -1.16 16.09 17.40
CA THR A 738 -1.69 16.61 18.67
C THR A 738 -0.57 16.58 19.70
N SER A 739 -0.49 17.57 20.60
CA SER A 739 0.52 17.56 21.66
C SER A 739 0.26 16.46 22.69
N ASP A 740 1.31 15.72 23.05
CA ASP A 740 1.30 14.65 24.05
C ASP A 740 1.31 15.20 25.49
N SER A 741 1.28 14.31 26.49
CA SER A 741 1.33 14.65 27.92
C SER A 741 2.59 15.41 28.36
N SER A 742 3.64 15.43 27.53
CA SER A 742 4.87 16.21 27.73
C SER A 742 4.92 17.48 26.87
N GLY A 743 3.81 17.82 26.18
CA GLY A 743 3.68 18.97 25.30
C GLY A 743 4.28 18.80 23.91
N ASN A 744 4.83 17.64 23.54
CA ASN A 744 5.43 17.42 22.21
C ASN A 744 4.37 17.10 21.17
N PHE A 745 4.48 17.62 19.95
CA PHE A 745 3.77 17.09 18.78
C PHE A 745 4.76 16.52 17.75
N TYR A 746 4.29 15.60 16.91
CA TYR A 746 5.09 14.94 15.88
C TYR A 746 4.31 14.77 14.58
N PHE A 747 4.71 15.48 13.53
CA PHE A 747 4.34 15.15 12.15
C PHE A 747 5.34 14.13 11.61
N ARG A 748 4.93 12.86 11.54
CA ARG A 748 5.73 11.79 10.96
C ARG A 748 5.49 11.72 9.45
N ASN A 749 6.51 11.37 8.69
CA ASN A 749 6.44 11.17 7.24
C ASN A 749 5.99 12.40 6.43
N LEU A 750 6.46 13.61 6.78
CA LEU A 750 6.23 14.83 6.00
C LEU A 750 7.21 14.88 4.80
N SER A 751 6.72 15.17 3.59
CA SER A 751 7.56 15.29 2.38
C SER A 751 8.61 16.40 2.51
N THR A 752 9.72 16.36 1.76
CA THR A 752 10.76 17.39 1.82
C THR A 752 10.29 18.79 1.38
N GLY A 753 11.05 19.81 1.79
CA GLY A 753 10.83 21.23 1.50
C GLY A 753 10.09 21.97 2.62
N ASP A 754 9.72 23.23 2.35
CA ASP A 754 9.21 24.14 3.38
C ASP A 754 7.72 23.94 3.71
N TYR A 755 7.39 24.09 5.00
CA TYR A 755 6.02 24.13 5.53
C TYR A 755 5.88 25.26 6.53
N GLN A 756 4.64 25.71 6.73
CA GLN A 756 4.23 26.47 7.90
C GLN A 756 3.57 25.50 8.89
N VAL A 757 4.05 25.50 10.13
CA VAL A 757 3.44 24.76 11.25
C VAL A 757 2.59 25.73 12.06
N GLU A 758 1.34 25.37 12.31
CA GLU A 758 0.34 26.23 12.94
C GLU A 758 -0.58 25.41 13.88
N PRO A 759 -0.67 25.74 15.18
CA PRO A 759 -1.71 25.27 16.08
C PRO A 759 -3.12 25.52 15.52
N THR A 760 -4.01 24.54 15.63
CA THR A 760 -5.45 24.68 15.35
C THR A 760 -6.18 24.81 16.68
N LEU A 761 -6.53 26.04 17.02
CA LEU A 761 -7.15 26.39 18.30
C LEU A 761 -8.63 26.78 18.15
N ASP A 762 -9.29 26.96 19.30
CA ASP A 762 -10.57 27.67 19.35
C ASP A 762 -10.38 29.11 18.81
N PRO A 763 -11.34 29.69 18.07
CA PRO A 763 -11.27 31.08 17.56
C PRO A 763 -11.05 32.19 18.61
N LEU A 764 -11.02 31.85 19.89
CA LEU A 764 -10.81 32.74 21.03
C LEU A 764 -9.42 32.60 21.67
N GLU A 765 -8.60 31.65 21.24
CA GLU A 765 -7.22 31.47 21.71
C GLU A 765 -6.25 32.03 20.65
N ILE A 766 -5.16 32.65 21.10
CA ILE A 766 -4.08 33.16 20.24
C ILE A 766 -2.79 32.38 20.52
N TRP A 767 -1.83 32.40 19.60
CA TRP A 767 -0.56 31.69 19.78
C TRP A 767 0.61 32.48 19.21
N THR A 768 1.78 32.29 19.82
CA THR A 768 3.04 32.92 19.40
C THR A 768 4.16 31.87 19.35
N PRO A 769 4.94 31.78 18.25
CA PRO A 769 4.77 32.52 17.00
C PRO A 769 3.49 32.10 16.26
N SER A 770 2.93 32.97 15.41
CA SER A 770 1.68 32.67 14.67
C SER A 770 1.83 31.51 13.68
N SER A 771 3.06 31.28 13.20
CA SER A 771 3.46 30.07 12.48
C SER A 771 4.94 29.80 12.77
N ALA A 772 5.40 28.55 12.59
CA ALA A 772 6.82 28.21 12.60
C ALA A 772 7.22 27.56 11.26
N PRO A 773 8.25 28.07 10.57
CA PRO A 773 8.72 27.46 9.33
C PRO A 773 9.47 26.15 9.60
N ALA A 774 9.16 25.11 8.83
CA ALA A 774 9.86 23.83 8.85
C ALA A 774 10.43 23.50 7.48
N HIS A 775 11.76 23.58 7.31
CA HIS A 775 12.44 23.15 6.08
C HIS A 775 12.73 21.65 6.14
N VAL A 776 11.78 20.82 5.70
CA VAL A 776 11.89 19.36 5.88
C VAL A 776 12.96 18.76 4.99
N VAL A 777 13.94 18.12 5.63
CA VAL A 777 15.02 17.35 5.01
C VAL A 777 14.74 15.86 5.22
N ALA A 778 15.10 15.06 4.23
CA ALA A 778 14.79 13.65 4.19
C ALA A 778 15.46 12.84 5.30
N GLY A 779 14.71 11.95 5.95
CA GLY A 779 15.21 11.11 7.06
C GLY A 779 15.68 11.87 8.30
N GLN A 780 15.42 13.17 8.39
CA GLN A 780 15.79 14.01 9.55
C GLN A 780 14.58 14.30 10.43
N SER A 781 14.83 14.45 11.73
CA SER A 781 13.90 15.02 12.69
C SER A 781 14.21 16.49 12.90
N ILE A 782 13.25 17.37 12.61
CA ILE A 782 13.41 18.82 12.65
C ILE A 782 12.56 19.40 13.77
N HIS A 783 13.21 20.14 14.66
CA HIS A 783 12.56 20.79 15.77
C HIS A 783 12.18 22.23 15.40
N VAL A 784 10.89 22.55 15.34
CA VAL A 784 10.38 23.90 15.00
C VAL A 784 10.28 24.84 16.20
N GLY A 785 10.62 24.37 17.40
CA GLY A 785 10.59 25.14 18.64
C GLY A 785 9.25 25.03 19.37
N THR A 786 8.99 26.04 20.20
CA THR A 786 7.84 26.07 21.13
C THR A 786 6.80 27.08 20.67
N PHE A 787 5.56 26.64 20.53
CA PHE A 787 4.39 27.53 20.48
C PHE A 787 3.91 27.82 21.90
N VAL A 788 3.72 29.09 22.20
CA VAL A 788 3.05 29.55 23.42
C VAL A 788 1.62 29.90 23.05
N VAL A 789 0.67 29.10 23.52
CA VAL A 789 -0.76 29.34 23.37
C VAL A 789 -1.22 30.24 24.52
N THR A 790 -1.80 31.39 24.20
CA THR A 790 -2.26 32.38 25.17
C THR A 790 -3.71 32.79 24.93
N GLY A 791 -4.42 33.08 26.02
CA GLY A 791 -5.84 33.46 25.98
C GLY A 791 -6.80 32.30 26.31
N ALA A 792 -8.07 32.54 26.62
CA ALA A 792 -8.71 33.85 26.79
C ALA A 792 -9.73 33.89 27.93
N GLN A 793 -9.52 33.15 29.02
CA GLN A 793 -10.33 33.29 30.23
C GLN A 793 -9.68 34.21 31.26
N GLY A 794 -10.48 35.07 31.87
CA GLY A 794 -10.19 35.74 33.13
C GLY A 794 -11.32 35.48 34.12
N ARG A 795 -11.10 35.76 35.40
CA ARG A 795 -12.07 35.47 36.46
C ARG A 795 -12.80 36.74 36.89
N ILE A 796 -14.12 36.65 37.09
CA ILE A 796 -14.85 37.61 37.93
C ILE A 796 -15.10 36.94 39.27
N SER A 797 -14.58 37.53 40.34
CA SER A 797 -14.83 37.07 41.71
C SER A 797 -15.34 38.20 42.60
N GLY A 798 -15.90 37.90 43.77
CA GLY A 798 -16.34 38.93 44.71
C GLY A 798 -17.28 38.39 45.77
N THR A 799 -17.88 39.30 46.55
CA THR A 799 -18.92 38.97 47.54
C THR A 799 -20.31 39.45 47.12
N ILE A 800 -21.35 38.80 47.63
CA ILE A 800 -22.75 39.17 47.45
C ILE A 800 -23.35 39.49 48.81
N THR A 801 -23.97 40.67 48.90
CA THR A 801 -24.59 41.19 50.13
C THR A 801 -26.03 41.64 49.89
N VAL A 802 -26.91 41.39 50.85
CA VAL A 802 -28.30 41.88 50.91
C VAL A 802 -28.48 42.64 52.22
N ASN A 803 -28.92 43.90 52.18
CA ASN A 803 -29.09 44.74 53.38
C ASN A 803 -27.83 44.80 54.28
N GLY A 804 -26.63 44.70 53.67
CA GLY A 804 -25.34 44.70 54.37
C GLY A 804 -24.87 43.35 54.94
N ALA A 805 -25.70 42.30 54.90
CA ALA A 805 -25.32 40.94 55.30
C ALA A 805 -24.88 40.09 54.10
N LEU A 806 -23.90 39.20 54.28
CA LEU A 806 -23.46 38.25 53.24
C LEU A 806 -24.56 37.23 52.90
N VAL A 807 -24.73 36.94 51.60
CA VAL A 807 -25.73 35.98 51.12
C VAL A 807 -25.24 34.55 51.35
N THR A 808 -25.75 33.92 52.42
CA THR A 808 -25.42 32.53 52.79
C THR A 808 -26.43 31.50 52.28
N SER A 809 -27.53 31.95 51.67
CA SER A 809 -28.59 31.12 51.09
C SER A 809 -28.29 30.58 49.69
N GLY A 810 -27.16 30.99 49.09
CA GLY A 810 -26.88 30.80 47.67
C GLY A 810 -27.53 31.88 46.79
N ALA A 811 -26.87 32.18 45.67
CA ALA A 811 -27.32 33.09 44.63
C ALA A 811 -26.87 32.54 43.27
N LEU A 812 -27.68 32.74 42.23
CA LEU A 812 -27.26 32.51 40.84
C LEU A 812 -26.60 33.79 40.32
N ILE A 813 -25.39 33.70 39.77
CA ILE A 813 -24.72 34.81 39.09
C ILE A 813 -24.68 34.51 37.60
N LEU A 814 -25.15 35.46 36.79
CA LEU A 814 -25.08 35.41 35.32
C LEU A 814 -24.24 36.57 34.81
N ILE A 815 -23.33 36.28 33.90
CA ILE A 815 -22.38 37.24 33.31
C ILE A 815 -22.51 37.18 31.79
N THR A 816 -22.73 38.32 31.15
CA THR A 816 -22.87 38.40 29.68
C THR A 816 -22.52 39.81 29.16
N THR A 817 -22.24 39.93 27.88
CA THR A 817 -22.17 41.21 27.17
C THR A 817 -23.55 41.74 26.76
N GLY A 818 -24.55 40.86 26.68
CA GLY A 818 -25.95 41.20 26.37
C GLY A 818 -26.69 41.90 27.51
N THR A 819 -28.00 42.09 27.37
CA THR A 819 -28.88 42.51 28.46
C THR A 819 -29.47 41.30 29.19
N LEU A 820 -29.67 41.42 30.51
CA LEU A 820 -30.32 40.40 31.34
C LEU A 820 -31.59 40.97 31.95
N SER A 821 -32.60 40.10 32.13
CA SER A 821 -33.90 40.47 32.70
C SER A 821 -33.88 40.43 34.23
N SER A 822 -34.92 40.96 34.90
CA SER A 822 -35.01 40.92 36.37
C SER A 822 -35.23 39.50 36.93
N THR A 823 -35.71 38.56 36.12
CA THR A 823 -35.72 37.12 36.41
C THR A 823 -34.64 36.40 35.60
N PRO A 824 -34.10 35.27 36.09
CA PRO A 824 -33.19 34.43 35.30
C PRO A 824 -33.87 34.01 33.98
N PRO A 825 -33.19 34.16 32.81
CA PRO A 825 -33.75 33.73 31.54
C PRO A 825 -33.87 32.21 31.48
N ALA A 826 -34.94 31.71 30.86
CA ALA A 826 -35.07 30.29 30.55
C ALA A 826 -34.16 29.93 29.36
N ILE A 827 -33.11 29.15 29.61
CA ILE A 827 -32.20 28.68 28.57
C ILE A 827 -32.82 27.42 27.93
N ILE A 828 -33.30 27.56 26.69
CA ILE A 828 -33.89 26.46 25.91
C ILE A 828 -32.98 26.17 24.72
N ALA A 829 -32.58 24.91 24.55
CA ALA A 829 -31.59 24.48 23.55
C ALA A 829 -31.89 24.96 22.11
N SER A 830 -33.18 25.07 21.75
CA SER A 830 -33.64 25.55 20.43
C SER A 830 -33.36 27.03 20.13
N SER A 831 -32.92 27.82 21.11
CA SER A 831 -32.68 29.28 20.96
C SER A 831 -31.22 29.71 21.18
N ALA A 832 -30.33 28.79 21.55
CA ALA A 832 -28.96 29.08 21.94
C ALA A 832 -28.10 29.79 20.86
N PRO A 833 -28.18 29.48 19.54
CA PRO A 833 -27.28 30.09 18.53
C PRO A 833 -27.50 31.59 18.29
N ALA A 834 -28.62 32.15 18.74
CA ALA A 834 -29.01 33.55 18.46
C ALA A 834 -28.92 34.48 19.69
N GLN A 835 -28.47 33.98 20.84
CA GLN A 835 -28.38 34.75 22.09
C GLN A 835 -26.93 35.13 22.42
N SER A 836 -26.74 36.24 23.15
CA SER A 836 -25.43 36.60 23.71
C SER A 836 -24.96 35.53 24.68
N VAL A 837 -23.67 35.16 24.63
CA VAL A 837 -23.08 34.15 25.55
C VAL A 837 -23.34 34.56 27.00
N ILE A 838 -23.89 33.63 27.79
CA ILE A 838 -24.11 33.80 29.23
C ILE A 838 -23.19 32.81 29.95
N TYR A 839 -22.23 33.34 30.71
CA TYR A 839 -21.47 32.59 31.71
C TYR A 839 -22.28 32.55 33.01
N SER A 840 -22.28 31.43 33.71
CA SER A 840 -23.08 31.25 34.93
C SER A 840 -22.31 30.53 36.03
N GLY A 841 -22.68 30.82 37.27
CA GLY A 841 -22.14 30.13 38.45
C GLY A 841 -22.94 30.49 39.70
N SER A 842 -22.73 29.73 40.77
CA SER A 842 -23.40 29.93 42.05
C SER A 842 -22.49 30.63 43.06
N SER A 843 -23.07 31.37 44.00
CA SER A 843 -22.30 31.85 45.15
C SER A 843 -21.98 30.71 46.12
N LYS A 844 -20.75 30.72 46.64
CA LYS A 844 -20.35 29.93 47.79
C LYS A 844 -21.16 30.36 49.02
N ALA A 845 -21.25 29.48 50.00
CA ALA A 845 -22.09 29.69 51.19
C ALA A 845 -21.53 30.71 52.21
N ASP A 846 -20.33 31.23 51.99
CA ASP A 846 -19.79 32.43 52.67
C ASP A 846 -20.17 33.75 51.96
N GLY A 847 -20.97 33.67 50.88
CA GLY A 847 -21.36 34.80 50.06
C GLY A 847 -20.34 35.22 49.01
N THR A 848 -19.21 34.51 48.86
CA THR A 848 -18.27 34.75 47.75
C THR A 848 -18.72 34.08 46.46
N TYR A 849 -18.21 34.51 45.30
CA TYR A 849 -18.37 33.83 44.02
C TYR A 849 -17.10 33.97 43.18
N GLU A 850 -16.92 33.09 42.21
CA GLU A 850 -15.87 33.15 41.18
C GLU A 850 -16.39 32.46 39.91
N ILE A 851 -16.29 33.13 38.76
CA ILE A 851 -16.71 32.60 37.46
C ILE A 851 -15.66 32.96 36.41
N GLU A 852 -15.27 31.98 35.59
CA GLU A 852 -14.41 32.21 34.43
C GLU A 852 -15.24 32.75 33.26
N VAL A 853 -14.75 33.82 32.64
CA VAL A 853 -15.39 34.50 31.52
C VAL A 853 -14.34 34.94 30.50
N ARG A 854 -14.74 35.18 29.25
CA ARG A 854 -13.79 35.60 28.21
C ARG A 854 -13.15 36.95 28.54
N GLY A 855 -11.84 36.99 28.71
CA GLY A 855 -11.08 38.23 28.85
C GLY A 855 -11.18 39.09 27.59
N SER A 856 -11.30 40.40 27.75
CA SER A 856 -11.43 41.37 26.66
C SER A 856 -10.91 42.74 27.09
N THR A 857 -10.10 43.35 26.23
CA THR A 857 -9.58 44.72 26.39
C THR A 857 -10.55 45.79 25.85
N SER A 858 -11.59 45.39 25.12
CA SER A 858 -12.50 46.29 24.40
C SER A 858 -13.99 46.11 24.72
N THR A 859 -14.40 44.95 25.24
CA THR A 859 -15.78 44.68 25.65
C THR A 859 -15.87 44.48 27.16
N SER A 860 -16.93 45.02 27.76
CA SER A 860 -17.18 44.93 29.20
C SER A 860 -18.45 44.14 29.50
N TYR A 861 -18.44 43.46 30.63
CA TYR A 861 -19.52 42.58 31.05
C TYR A 861 -20.59 43.28 31.88
N ARG A 862 -21.78 42.69 31.82
CA ARG A 862 -22.82 42.82 32.83
C ARG A 862 -22.74 41.63 33.77
N VAL A 863 -22.69 41.87 35.07
CA VAL A 863 -22.68 40.86 36.13
C VAL A 863 -23.97 41.00 36.92
N SER A 864 -24.83 39.98 36.93
CA SER A 864 -26.12 39.99 37.63
C SER A 864 -26.20 38.88 38.66
N ALA A 865 -26.53 39.20 39.90
CA ALA A 865 -26.89 38.19 40.90
C ALA A 865 -28.41 38.12 41.08
N TYR A 866 -28.93 36.91 41.23
CA TYR A 866 -30.32 36.58 41.54
C TYR A 866 -30.34 35.80 42.85
N VAL A 867 -30.84 36.43 43.90
CA VAL A 867 -30.87 35.92 45.27
C VAL A 867 -32.32 35.54 45.62
N PRO A 868 -32.61 34.27 45.99
CA PRO A 868 -33.91 33.89 46.51
C PRO A 868 -34.11 34.49 47.90
N VAL A 869 -35.15 35.31 48.05
CA VAL A 869 -35.58 35.90 49.32
C VAL A 869 -36.84 35.19 49.77
N ILE A 870 -36.79 34.57 50.96
CA ILE A 870 -37.92 33.85 51.55
C ILE A 870 -38.63 34.79 52.53
N SER A 871 -39.92 35.03 52.30
CA SER A 871 -40.78 35.81 53.22
C SER A 871 -42.03 35.00 53.54
N GLY A 872 -42.09 34.45 54.75
CA GLY A 872 -43.12 33.49 55.15
C GLY A 872 -43.05 32.21 54.30
N LEU A 873 -44.14 31.89 53.61
CA LEU A 873 -44.24 30.75 52.68
C LEU A 873 -43.93 31.14 51.22
N SER A 874 -43.65 32.42 50.94
CA SER A 874 -43.41 32.91 49.58
C SER A 874 -41.92 33.05 49.30
N VAL A 875 -41.50 32.60 48.12
CA VAL A 875 -40.14 32.82 47.60
C VAL A 875 -40.21 33.88 46.50
N SER A 876 -39.43 34.95 46.65
CA SER A 876 -39.21 35.97 45.61
C SER A 876 -37.74 35.99 45.18
N ILE A 877 -37.44 36.62 44.05
CA ILE A 877 -36.06 36.82 43.61
C ILE A 877 -35.72 38.30 43.75
N SER A 878 -34.70 38.61 44.54
CA SER A 878 -34.07 39.93 44.53
C SER A 878 -32.89 39.91 43.56
N THR A 879 -32.74 40.93 42.73
CA THR A 879 -31.77 40.95 41.63
C THR A 879 -30.98 42.25 41.61
N LYS A 880 -29.70 42.16 41.21
CA LYS A 880 -28.85 43.33 40.98
C LYS A 880 -27.87 43.08 39.85
N THR A 881 -27.97 43.91 38.81
CA THR A 881 -27.02 43.95 37.69
C THR A 881 -26.04 45.11 37.85
N TYR A 882 -24.76 44.85 37.65
CA TYR A 882 -23.71 45.84 37.42
C TYR A 882 -23.25 45.76 35.97
N THR A 883 -22.93 46.90 35.36
CA THR A 883 -22.43 47.02 33.98
C THR A 883 -21.00 47.55 33.97
N GLY A 884 -20.28 47.39 32.86
CA GLY A 884 -18.94 47.98 32.69
C GLY A 884 -17.83 47.19 33.38
N VAL A 885 -18.03 45.89 33.66
CA VAL A 885 -17.02 45.06 34.33
C VAL A 885 -16.03 44.54 33.29
N VAL A 886 -14.84 45.13 33.23
CA VAL A 886 -13.76 44.71 32.33
C VAL A 886 -13.01 43.53 32.95
N VAL A 887 -12.65 42.54 32.13
CA VAL A 887 -11.92 41.34 32.55
C VAL A 887 -10.76 41.14 31.60
N TYR A 888 -9.56 40.98 32.12
CA TYR A 888 -8.37 40.70 31.29
C TYR A 888 -8.08 39.19 31.28
N SER A 889 -7.50 38.68 30.20
CA SER A 889 -7.00 37.30 30.14
C SER A 889 -6.08 37.00 31.31
N THR A 890 -6.20 35.80 31.89
CA THR A 890 -5.43 35.27 33.04
C THR A 890 -5.48 36.10 34.34
N GLY A 891 -6.26 37.20 34.38
CA GLY A 891 -6.44 38.05 35.55
C GLY A 891 -7.79 37.84 36.25
N THR A 892 -7.85 38.23 37.53
CA THR A 892 -9.09 38.23 38.34
C THR A 892 -9.59 39.65 38.57
N THR A 893 -10.78 39.96 38.04
CA THR A 893 -11.51 41.21 38.31
C THR A 893 -12.44 41.03 39.51
N THR A 894 -12.15 41.72 40.61
CA THR A 894 -13.02 41.72 41.79
C THR A 894 -14.26 42.60 41.59
N LYS A 895 -15.46 42.04 41.72
CA LYS A 895 -16.73 42.76 41.69
C LYS A 895 -17.67 42.32 42.81
N ASN A 896 -17.70 43.10 43.89
CA ASN A 896 -18.70 42.93 44.94
C ASN A 896 -20.09 43.41 44.46
N ILE A 897 -21.12 42.67 44.85
CA ILE A 897 -22.53 42.87 44.49
C ILE A 897 -23.29 43.21 45.77
N THR A 898 -23.91 44.40 45.82
CA THR A 898 -24.74 44.81 46.94
C THR A 898 -26.17 45.05 46.47
N ILE A 899 -27.07 44.26 47.05
CA ILE A 899 -28.51 44.36 46.91
C ILE A 899 -29.01 45.17 48.12
N PRO A 900 -29.66 46.33 47.90
CA PRO A 900 -30.23 47.12 48.98
C PRO A 900 -31.42 46.42 49.65
#